data_AF-A0A971FGI9-F1
#
_entry.id   AF-A0A971FGI9-F1
#
_cell.length_a   1.000
_cell.length_b   1.000
_cell.length_c   1.000
_cell.angle_alpha   90.00
_cell.angle_beta   90.00
_cell.angle_gamma   90.00
#
_symmetry.space_group_name_H-M   'P 1'
#
loop_
_entity.id
_entity.type
_entity.pdbx_description
1 polymer ?
#
loop_
_entity_poly.entity_id
_entity_poly.type
_entity_poly.pdbx_seq_one_letter_code
_entity_poly.pdbx_strand_id
1 'polypeptide(L)'
;MKRLHLFAVSLVLVSSGAWAWGPSTHAYVSSCVTDGYNLDVLFGAMLPDCCQIIRDNPTEAYHFNQLTHKEFDLLAPSALATGFKTHNGEWGADLYAHQIFSSTPMDIYSVQVIHQLMEEFDVDASTGENVLEMCVDVQMRLIIGPEWGMLLKQAANASGAEHEQAMVDAYAAELATRSGLTQQETEEDIRNAVRGFKSLVIAFGEQLQLSEAEIHEQIPPLLAIYLQCDEATAATYYQRGIELTADVMPELERICGLIQLEMPNAQEGEDTWEGEYEGEGEGEPEVKVVDFCEAFQQVYENPLLQSLDPEFAAFVELLNPATADLNGDFYVDTSSGMSIMVTGNGMLDSANELGLLGHLLNHPEPFHSGIRSTVIGRDEALTAWLANLAQLNRDIGPMASVLASAVPGLQKVLAGFLTLGDGEFSVTSAPTPEDPDAPIIASGSGSFGLVAALFATLDGMIAEELGSGFANPNLRKEDYVTLAPFLPDSDADGDGFSNKDEYDYFTPDICDGDGTKRHKGNDLTALYTAAALNYRVCPDCDWYCSDCTNPHGGLYEAGEDACLRVPGAFAEGTPFDWAKAGSGPLFGDRYEGVDCYNLRIYNLTEADSGTYVCTYGNEADTYNVRITVAESLPVASRTGQAWLLFAVLVAATTFALRVRKPAKLNQD
;
A
#
# COMPACT_ATOMS: atom_id res chain seq x y z
N MET A 1 -24.10 9.97 19.97
CA MET A 1 -22.96 9.96 20.90
C MET A 1 -22.47 8.54 21.17
N LYS A 2 -23.31 7.55 21.54
CA LYS A 2 -23.00 6.10 21.35
C LYS A 2 -22.84 5.63 19.87
N ARG A 3 -22.64 6.56 18.93
CA ARG A 3 -22.89 6.36 17.49
C ARG A 3 -21.78 6.91 16.59
N LEU A 4 -20.60 7.14 17.14
CA LEU A 4 -19.42 7.49 16.36
C LEU A 4 -18.28 6.48 16.55
N HIS A 5 -18.41 5.53 17.47
CA HIS A 5 -17.39 4.54 17.84
C HIS A 5 -16.93 3.63 16.69
N LEU A 6 -17.63 3.62 15.54
CA LEU A 6 -17.43 2.62 14.48
C LEU A 6 -16.34 2.94 13.43
N PHE A 7 -15.85 4.16 13.27
CA PHE A 7 -14.73 4.37 12.33
C PHE A 7 -13.39 3.86 12.88
N ALA A 8 -13.25 3.86 14.21
CA ALA A 8 -12.16 3.15 14.86
C ALA A 8 -12.26 1.63 14.61
N VAL A 9 -13.45 1.09 14.29
CA VAL A 9 -13.72 -0.36 14.26
C VAL A 9 -12.94 -1.15 13.20
N SER A 10 -12.45 -0.50 12.14
CA SER A 10 -11.57 -1.15 11.16
C SER A 10 -10.12 -1.35 11.66
N LEU A 11 -9.68 -0.59 12.68
CA LEU A 11 -8.43 -0.85 13.44
C LEU A 11 -8.65 -1.70 14.71
N VAL A 12 -9.91 -1.88 15.14
CA VAL A 12 -10.34 -2.52 16.40
C VAL A 12 -10.22 -4.04 16.46
N LEU A 13 -9.86 -4.67 15.35
CA LEU A 13 -9.91 -6.14 15.25
C LEU A 13 -8.94 -6.89 16.18
N VAL A 14 -8.00 -6.21 16.84
CA VAL A 14 -6.92 -6.89 17.56
C VAL A 14 -6.94 -6.66 19.09
N SER A 15 -7.79 -5.79 19.65
CA SER A 15 -7.49 -5.22 20.98
C SER A 15 -8.47 -5.45 22.15
N SER A 16 -9.51 -6.31 22.12
CA SER A 16 -10.39 -6.39 23.32
C SER A 16 -11.11 -7.69 23.70
N GLY A 17 -10.67 -8.87 23.27
CA GLY A 17 -11.14 -10.14 23.86
C GLY A 17 -9.95 -10.85 24.48
N ALA A 18 -10.07 -11.48 25.65
CA ALA A 18 -9.10 -12.48 26.08
C ALA A 18 -9.26 -13.70 25.15
N TRP A 19 -8.20 -14.09 24.45
CA TRP A 19 -8.20 -15.20 23.49
C TRP A 19 -7.51 -16.38 24.15
N ALA A 20 -8.23 -17.34 24.73
CA ALA A 20 -7.55 -18.51 25.28
C ALA A 20 -6.77 -19.22 24.17
N TRP A 21 -5.44 -19.08 24.21
CA TRP A 21 -4.55 -19.33 23.06
C TRP A 21 -4.87 -18.54 21.77
N GLY A 22 -3.83 -18.01 21.12
CA GLY A 22 -4.00 -17.35 19.83
C GLY A 22 -4.14 -18.33 18.65
N PRO A 23 -4.41 -17.81 17.43
CA PRO A 23 -4.64 -18.63 16.25
C PRO A 23 -3.51 -19.62 15.93
N SER A 24 -2.25 -19.24 16.20
CA SER A 24 -1.09 -20.09 15.91
C SER A 24 -1.12 -21.38 16.73
N THR A 25 -1.39 -21.24 18.03
CA THR A 25 -1.40 -22.35 18.98
C THR A 25 -2.58 -23.28 18.73
N HIS A 26 -3.78 -22.74 18.46
CA HIS A 26 -4.96 -23.57 18.12
C HIS A 26 -4.75 -24.38 16.86
N ALA A 27 -4.23 -23.76 15.81
CA ALA A 27 -3.90 -24.45 14.56
C ALA A 27 -2.85 -25.55 14.80
N TYR A 28 -1.84 -25.28 15.64
CA TYR A 28 -0.82 -26.27 15.96
C TYR A 28 -1.40 -27.46 16.72
N VAL A 29 -2.22 -27.22 17.75
CA VAL A 29 -2.85 -28.28 18.53
C VAL A 29 -3.72 -29.14 17.62
N SER A 30 -4.48 -28.55 16.70
CA SER A 30 -5.30 -29.31 15.75
C SER A 30 -4.46 -30.17 14.82
N SER A 31 -3.42 -29.61 14.21
CA SER A 31 -2.44 -30.33 13.36
C SER A 31 -1.81 -31.52 14.08
N CYS A 32 -1.40 -31.31 15.34
CA CYS A 32 -0.81 -32.32 16.20
C CYS A 32 -1.81 -33.40 16.62
N VAL A 33 -3.08 -33.05 16.83
CA VAL A 33 -4.16 -33.99 17.16
C VAL A 33 -4.52 -34.86 15.95
N THR A 34 -4.60 -34.29 14.75
CA THR A 34 -4.99 -35.00 13.52
C THR A 34 -3.81 -35.63 12.76
N ASP A 35 -2.58 -35.32 13.15
CA ASP A 35 -1.34 -35.71 12.46
C ASP A 35 -1.30 -35.23 10.99
N GLY A 36 -1.61 -33.94 10.76
CA GLY A 36 -1.50 -33.35 9.42
C GLY A 36 -1.80 -31.85 9.32
N TYR A 37 -1.97 -31.36 8.09
CA TYR A 37 -2.04 -29.94 7.75
C TYR A 37 -3.26 -29.57 6.86
N ASN A 38 -4.37 -30.31 6.97
CA ASN A 38 -5.59 -29.98 6.24
C ASN A 38 -6.09 -28.56 6.57
N LEU A 39 -6.25 -27.74 5.53
CA LEU A 39 -6.56 -26.32 5.66
C LEU A 39 -7.88 -26.03 6.38
N ASP A 40 -8.90 -26.85 6.18
CA ASP A 40 -10.20 -26.70 6.85
C ASP A 40 -10.12 -27.06 8.32
N VAL A 41 -9.31 -28.09 8.67
CA VAL A 41 -9.03 -28.44 10.08
C VAL A 41 -8.31 -27.29 10.77
N LEU A 42 -7.25 -26.76 10.15
CA LEU A 42 -6.48 -25.65 10.73
C LEU A 42 -7.36 -24.42 10.93
N PHE A 43 -8.11 -24.02 9.90
CA PHE A 43 -9.03 -22.88 10.02
C PHE A 43 -10.12 -23.13 11.05
N GLY A 44 -10.70 -24.34 11.04
CA GLY A 44 -11.72 -24.76 11.98
C GLY A 44 -11.27 -24.66 13.44
N ALA A 45 -10.00 -24.96 13.75
CA ALA A 45 -9.46 -24.87 15.10
C ALA A 45 -9.33 -23.43 15.62
N MET A 46 -9.14 -22.46 14.73
CA MET A 46 -9.07 -21.04 15.08
C MET A 46 -10.48 -20.42 15.17
N LEU A 47 -11.44 -20.92 14.38
CA LEU A 47 -12.73 -20.29 14.14
C LEU A 47 -13.65 -20.05 15.37
N PRO A 48 -13.62 -20.83 16.48
CA PRO A 48 -14.53 -20.59 17.61
C PRO A 48 -14.44 -19.18 18.20
N ASP A 49 -13.28 -18.53 18.08
CA ASP A 49 -13.03 -17.15 18.49
C ASP A 49 -13.61 -16.08 17.56
N CYS A 50 -14.24 -16.45 16.44
CA CYS A 50 -14.93 -15.47 15.58
C CYS A 50 -16.04 -14.71 16.32
N CYS A 51 -16.54 -15.24 17.44
CA CYS A 51 -17.48 -14.52 18.32
C CYS A 51 -16.92 -13.19 18.84
N GLN A 52 -15.59 -13.02 18.93
CA GLN A 52 -14.94 -11.78 19.34
C GLN A 52 -15.07 -10.65 18.31
N ILE A 53 -15.47 -10.97 17.07
CA ILE A 53 -15.76 -9.98 16.03
C ILE A 53 -17.05 -9.21 16.33
N ILE A 54 -18.00 -9.81 17.05
CA ILE A 54 -19.26 -9.17 17.45
C ILE A 54 -19.00 -8.27 18.66
N ARG A 55 -18.93 -6.94 18.46
CA ARG A 55 -18.56 -5.98 19.52
C ARG A 55 -19.67 -5.01 19.90
N ASP A 56 -20.56 -4.70 18.97
CA ASP A 56 -21.69 -3.79 19.16
C ASP A 56 -22.80 -4.42 20.02
N ASN A 57 -22.85 -5.75 20.10
CA ASN A 57 -23.81 -6.50 20.90
C ASN A 57 -23.14 -7.49 21.87
N PRO A 58 -22.75 -7.05 23.09
CA PRO A 58 -22.11 -7.92 24.08
C PRO A 58 -22.95 -9.12 24.53
N THR A 59 -24.28 -9.02 24.44
CA THR A 59 -25.17 -10.14 24.80
C THR A 59 -25.11 -11.23 23.76
N GLU A 60 -25.11 -10.85 22.48
CA GLU A 60 -24.94 -11.78 21.38
C GLU A 60 -23.56 -12.41 21.36
N ALA A 61 -22.50 -11.60 21.48
CA ALA A 61 -21.13 -12.09 21.54
C ALA A 61 -20.94 -13.13 22.66
N TYR A 62 -21.49 -12.86 23.84
CA TYR A 62 -21.49 -13.80 24.96
C TYR A 62 -22.21 -15.11 24.62
N HIS A 63 -23.42 -15.04 24.05
CA HIS A 63 -24.18 -16.24 23.71
C HIS A 63 -23.54 -17.03 22.57
N PHE A 64 -22.93 -16.35 21.60
CA PHE A 64 -22.23 -16.99 20.50
C PHE A 64 -20.97 -17.68 21.00
N ASN A 65 -20.18 -17.04 21.88
CA ASN A 65 -19.06 -17.67 22.56
C ASN A 65 -19.49 -18.96 23.29
N GLN A 66 -20.60 -18.94 24.05
CA GLN A 66 -21.11 -20.14 24.70
C GLN A 66 -21.46 -21.25 23.69
N LEU A 67 -22.05 -20.90 22.55
CA LEU A 67 -22.37 -21.87 21.51
C LEU A 67 -21.10 -22.47 20.88
N THR A 68 -20.13 -21.63 20.51
CA THR A 68 -18.91 -22.07 19.83
C THR A 68 -17.96 -22.85 20.76
N HIS A 69 -17.94 -22.54 22.06
CA HIS A 69 -17.00 -23.15 23.00
C HIS A 69 -17.58 -24.32 23.80
N LYS A 70 -18.91 -24.45 23.92
CA LYS A 70 -19.55 -25.53 24.71
C LYS A 70 -20.53 -26.40 23.93
N GLU A 71 -21.11 -25.87 22.87
CA GLU A 71 -22.08 -26.56 22.01
C GLU A 71 -21.51 -26.80 20.60
N PHE A 72 -20.18 -26.94 20.52
CA PHE A 72 -19.42 -27.17 19.28
C PHE A 72 -19.87 -28.40 18.47
N ASP A 73 -20.55 -29.35 19.11
CA ASP A 73 -21.11 -30.54 18.46
C ASP A 73 -22.35 -30.25 17.59
N LEU A 74 -22.90 -29.02 17.64
CA LEU A 74 -23.97 -28.58 16.74
C LEU A 74 -23.48 -28.43 15.30
N LEU A 75 -22.19 -28.20 15.09
CA LEU A 75 -21.60 -28.12 13.76
C LEU A 75 -21.61 -29.51 13.09
N ALA A 76 -22.16 -29.58 11.88
CA ALA A 76 -22.27 -30.84 11.14
C ALA A 76 -20.88 -31.46 10.88
N PRO A 77 -20.73 -32.80 10.91
CA PRO A 77 -19.43 -33.45 10.72
C PRO A 77 -18.76 -33.06 9.38
N SER A 78 -17.55 -32.53 9.46
CA SER A 78 -16.70 -32.07 8.35
C SER A 78 -15.25 -31.90 8.83
N ALA A 79 -14.31 -31.62 7.92
CA ALA A 79 -12.93 -31.26 8.29
C ALA A 79 -12.89 -30.01 9.17
N LEU A 80 -13.65 -28.97 8.81
CA LEU A 80 -13.87 -27.78 9.63
C LEU A 80 -14.31 -28.15 11.05
N ALA A 81 -15.33 -29.02 11.18
CA ALA A 81 -15.84 -29.43 12.48
C ALA A 81 -14.84 -30.28 13.29
N THR A 82 -13.95 -31.03 12.64
CA THR A 82 -12.86 -31.71 13.34
C THR A 82 -11.93 -30.71 13.99
N GLY A 83 -11.47 -29.69 13.26
CA GLY A 83 -10.64 -28.62 13.82
C GLY A 83 -11.36 -27.84 14.92
N PHE A 84 -12.61 -27.45 14.66
CA PHE A 84 -13.44 -26.70 15.61
C PHE A 84 -13.58 -27.40 16.97
N LYS A 85 -13.61 -28.74 16.97
CA LYS A 85 -13.67 -29.55 18.18
C LYS A 85 -12.39 -29.54 18.99
N THR A 86 -11.21 -29.32 18.42
CA THR A 86 -9.96 -29.33 19.22
C THR A 86 -9.84 -28.10 20.11
N HIS A 87 -10.55 -27.02 19.79
CA HIS A 87 -10.49 -25.74 20.48
C HIS A 87 -11.22 -25.74 21.83
N ASN A 88 -12.50 -26.12 21.86
CA ASN A 88 -13.51 -25.95 22.94
C ASN A 88 -13.11 -25.78 24.43
N GLY A 89 -14.00 -25.15 25.20
CA GLY A 89 -13.86 -24.84 26.64
C GLY A 89 -14.31 -25.95 27.62
N GLU A 90 -14.57 -27.18 27.16
CA GLU A 90 -15.01 -28.31 28.00
C GLU A 90 -13.91 -29.37 28.21
N TRP A 91 -13.08 -29.61 27.20
CA TRP A 91 -11.92 -30.51 27.26
C TRP A 91 -10.83 -30.17 26.23
N GLY A 92 -11.08 -29.18 25.35
CA GLY A 92 -10.17 -28.75 24.30
C GLY A 92 -9.03 -27.84 24.77
N ALA A 93 -8.33 -27.25 23.80
CA ALA A 93 -7.19 -26.38 24.03
C ALA A 93 -7.53 -25.13 24.84
N ASP A 94 -8.72 -24.57 24.64
CA ASP A 94 -9.24 -23.37 25.29
C ASP A 94 -9.45 -23.58 26.79
N LEU A 95 -10.02 -24.73 27.19
CA LEU A 95 -10.13 -25.09 28.61
C LEU A 95 -8.75 -25.14 29.29
N TYR A 96 -7.73 -25.60 28.56
CA TYR A 96 -6.38 -25.68 29.09
C TYR A 96 -5.78 -24.29 29.32
N ALA A 97 -5.92 -23.36 28.36
CA ALA A 97 -5.45 -21.98 28.49
C ALA A 97 -6.07 -21.31 29.72
N HIS A 98 -7.40 -21.40 29.86
CA HIS A 98 -8.17 -20.71 30.88
C HIS A 98 -8.17 -21.38 32.27
N GLN A 99 -7.34 -22.41 32.53
CA GLN A 99 -7.34 -23.12 33.82
C GLN A 99 -7.12 -22.23 35.04
N ILE A 100 -6.44 -21.10 34.89
CA ILE A 100 -6.20 -20.13 35.96
C ILE A 100 -7.52 -19.55 36.52
N PHE A 101 -8.58 -19.46 35.71
CA PHE A 101 -9.89 -18.94 36.11
C PHE A 101 -10.84 -20.00 36.65
N SER A 102 -10.43 -21.27 36.63
CA SER A 102 -11.24 -22.33 37.21
C SER A 102 -11.34 -22.16 38.74
N SER A 103 -12.41 -22.70 39.34
CA SER A 103 -12.58 -22.64 40.80
C SER A 103 -11.49 -23.37 41.58
N THR A 104 -10.76 -24.27 40.92
CA THR A 104 -9.66 -25.07 41.47
C THR A 104 -8.58 -25.23 40.39
N PRO A 105 -7.76 -24.19 40.15
CA PRO A 105 -6.74 -24.22 39.11
C PRO A 105 -5.80 -25.39 39.29
N MET A 106 -5.58 -26.14 38.21
CA MET A 106 -4.59 -27.20 38.18
C MET A 106 -3.19 -26.60 38.13
N ASP A 107 -2.22 -27.23 38.80
CA ASP A 107 -0.82 -26.84 38.74
C ASP A 107 -0.19 -27.37 37.43
N ILE A 108 -0.57 -26.73 36.32
CA ILE A 108 -0.13 -27.03 34.95
C ILE A 108 0.73 -25.88 34.41
N TYR A 109 1.42 -26.11 33.29
CA TYR A 109 2.37 -25.16 32.73
C TYR A 109 1.79 -23.75 32.54
N SER A 110 0.62 -23.60 31.90
CA SER A 110 -0.01 -22.28 31.71
C SER A 110 -0.23 -21.55 33.03
N VAL A 111 -0.81 -22.23 34.02
CA VAL A 111 -1.06 -21.69 35.36
C VAL A 111 0.24 -21.33 36.09
N GLN A 112 1.30 -22.12 35.95
CA GLN A 112 2.61 -21.84 36.54
C GLN A 112 3.24 -20.57 35.95
N VAL A 113 3.23 -20.45 34.62
CA VAL A 113 3.77 -19.26 33.94
C VAL A 113 2.94 -18.02 34.29
N ILE A 114 1.62 -18.11 34.28
CA ILE A 114 0.73 -17.00 34.65
C ILE A 114 0.99 -16.56 36.09
N HIS A 115 1.05 -17.50 37.04
CA HIS A 115 1.39 -17.17 38.43
C HIS A 115 2.75 -16.50 38.56
N GLN A 116 3.75 -16.98 37.81
CA GLN A 116 5.07 -16.38 37.82
C GLN A 116 5.04 -14.94 37.30
N LEU A 117 4.32 -14.67 36.20
CA LEU A 117 4.13 -13.31 35.68
C LEU A 117 3.40 -12.41 36.68
N MET A 118 2.32 -12.91 37.30
CA MET A 118 1.58 -12.20 38.35
C MET A 118 2.49 -11.84 39.54
N GLU A 119 3.32 -12.77 40.00
CA GLU A 119 4.23 -12.55 41.14
C GLU A 119 5.39 -11.60 40.80
N GLU A 120 6.00 -11.76 39.63
CA GLU A 120 7.15 -10.95 39.20
C GLU A 120 6.75 -9.50 38.88
N PHE A 121 5.55 -9.29 38.33
CA PHE A 121 5.11 -7.99 37.84
C PHE A 121 3.95 -7.34 38.60
N ASP A 122 3.40 -7.99 39.62
CA ASP A 122 2.23 -7.52 40.40
C ASP A 122 1.01 -7.24 39.50
N VAL A 123 0.76 -8.13 38.54
CA VAL A 123 -0.37 -8.06 37.60
C VAL A 123 -1.45 -9.09 37.93
N ASP A 124 -2.65 -8.89 37.38
CA ASP A 124 -3.75 -9.86 37.54
C ASP A 124 -3.60 -11.07 36.61
N ALA A 125 -4.44 -12.09 36.83
CA ALA A 125 -4.40 -13.33 36.07
C ALA A 125 -4.70 -13.13 34.57
N SER A 126 -5.56 -12.15 34.23
CA SER A 126 -5.91 -11.85 32.84
C SER A 126 -4.73 -11.22 32.10
N THR A 127 -4.04 -10.28 32.73
CA THR A 127 -2.81 -9.69 32.19
C THR A 127 -1.72 -10.76 32.02
N GLY A 128 -1.55 -11.65 33.01
CA GLY A 128 -0.59 -12.75 32.93
C GLY A 128 -0.90 -13.75 31.82
N GLU A 129 -2.18 -14.11 31.65
CA GLU A 129 -2.66 -14.97 30.56
C GLU A 129 -2.41 -14.34 29.18
N ASN A 130 -2.82 -13.08 28.99
CA ASN A 130 -2.61 -12.32 27.76
C ASN A 130 -1.14 -12.29 27.32
N VAL A 131 -0.21 -12.13 28.28
CA VAL A 131 1.23 -12.18 28.00
C VAL A 131 1.68 -13.58 27.62
N LEU A 132 1.22 -14.62 28.34
CA LEU A 132 1.51 -16.01 28.03
C LEU A 132 1.07 -16.36 26.60
N GLU A 133 -0.18 -16.06 26.23
CA GLU A 133 -0.77 -16.40 24.94
C GLU A 133 -0.01 -15.80 23.77
N MET A 134 0.24 -14.49 23.83
CA MET A 134 1.03 -13.79 22.81
C MET A 134 2.43 -14.41 22.68
N CYS A 135 3.07 -14.73 23.81
CA CYS A 135 4.41 -15.30 23.79
C CYS A 135 4.42 -16.72 23.22
N VAL A 136 3.44 -17.57 23.55
CA VAL A 136 3.37 -18.94 22.99
C VAL A 136 3.12 -18.91 21.49
N ASP A 137 2.25 -18.02 20.99
CA ASP A 137 2.02 -17.88 19.54
C ASP A 137 3.29 -17.43 18.80
N VAL A 138 4.06 -16.51 19.39
CA VAL A 138 5.39 -16.13 18.87
C VAL A 138 6.37 -17.30 18.94
N GLN A 139 6.38 -18.08 20.04
CA GLN A 139 7.25 -19.26 20.14
C GLN A 139 6.94 -20.30 19.06
N MET A 140 5.66 -20.53 18.73
CA MET A 140 5.28 -21.40 17.64
C MET A 140 5.99 -21.00 16.34
N ARG A 141 5.98 -19.69 16.04
CA ARG A 141 6.69 -19.15 14.88
C ARG A 141 8.21 -19.27 15.01
N LEU A 142 8.80 -19.00 16.16
CA LEU A 142 10.26 -19.10 16.34
C LEU A 142 10.76 -20.55 16.24
N ILE A 143 9.94 -21.52 16.64
CA ILE A 143 10.30 -22.95 16.69
C ILE A 143 10.02 -23.65 15.35
N ILE A 144 8.84 -23.41 14.74
CA ILE A 144 8.42 -24.08 13.51
C ILE A 144 8.98 -23.39 12.26
N GLY A 145 9.06 -22.06 12.26
CA GLY A 145 9.52 -21.27 11.11
C GLY A 145 8.43 -20.43 10.44
N PRO A 146 8.80 -19.50 9.52
CA PRO A 146 7.86 -18.60 8.84
C PRO A 146 6.84 -19.30 7.94
N GLU A 147 7.14 -20.51 7.47
CA GLU A 147 6.20 -21.35 6.72
C GLU A 147 4.92 -21.66 7.49
N TRP A 148 4.97 -21.63 8.83
CA TRP A 148 3.79 -21.79 9.66
C TRP A 148 2.79 -20.65 9.45
N GLY A 149 3.27 -19.40 9.44
CA GLY A 149 2.43 -18.23 9.14
C GLY A 149 1.83 -18.26 7.74
N MET A 150 2.60 -18.75 6.75
CA MET A 150 2.10 -18.96 5.38
C MET A 150 0.96 -19.99 5.36
N LEU A 151 1.07 -21.07 6.13
CA LEU A 151 0.04 -22.10 6.21
C LEU A 151 -1.25 -21.59 6.86
N LEU A 152 -1.17 -20.80 7.93
CA LEU A 152 -2.35 -20.18 8.55
C LEU A 152 -3.08 -19.25 7.57
N LYS A 153 -2.31 -18.44 6.82
CA LYS A 153 -2.85 -17.60 5.75
C LYS A 153 -3.53 -18.43 4.67
N GLN A 154 -2.94 -19.56 4.26
CA GLN A 154 -3.55 -20.47 3.28
C GLN A 154 -4.86 -21.08 3.81
N ALA A 155 -4.89 -21.50 5.07
CA ALA A 155 -6.08 -22.04 5.72
C ALA A 155 -7.24 -21.02 5.75
N ALA A 156 -6.94 -19.78 6.14
CA ALA A 156 -7.92 -18.69 6.10
C ALA A 156 -8.40 -18.37 4.68
N ASN A 157 -7.49 -18.36 3.68
CA ASN A 157 -7.86 -18.11 2.29
C ASN A 157 -8.75 -19.21 1.70
N ALA A 158 -8.53 -20.48 2.06
CA ALA A 158 -9.35 -21.61 1.65
C ALA A 158 -10.79 -21.53 2.21
N SER A 159 -10.98 -20.86 3.35
CA SER A 159 -12.30 -20.65 3.93
C SER A 159 -13.19 -19.75 3.07
N GLY A 160 -14.43 -20.18 2.83
CA GLY A 160 -15.38 -19.46 1.97
C GLY A 160 -16.85 -19.60 2.39
N ALA A 161 -17.76 -19.35 1.45
CA ALA A 161 -19.20 -19.29 1.71
C ALA A 161 -19.79 -20.60 2.29
N GLU A 162 -19.16 -21.75 2.03
CA GLU A 162 -19.58 -23.03 2.60
C GLU A 162 -19.32 -23.10 4.12
N HIS A 163 -18.19 -22.59 4.61
CA HIS A 163 -17.91 -22.48 6.04
C HIS A 163 -18.81 -21.48 6.73
N GLU A 164 -19.06 -20.33 6.10
CA GLU A 164 -20.05 -19.35 6.57
C GLU A 164 -21.43 -20.00 6.75
N GLN A 165 -21.88 -20.76 5.74
CA GLN A 165 -23.17 -21.45 5.79
C GLN A 165 -23.19 -22.53 6.87
N ALA A 166 -22.11 -23.29 7.05
CA ALA A 166 -22.02 -24.31 8.09
C ALA A 166 -22.18 -23.72 9.51
N MET A 167 -21.56 -22.56 9.77
CA MET A 167 -21.72 -21.84 11.03
C MET A 167 -23.14 -21.30 11.22
N VAL A 168 -23.75 -20.76 10.16
CA VAL A 168 -25.14 -20.30 10.17
C VAL A 168 -26.10 -21.44 10.48
N ASP A 169 -25.97 -22.57 9.77
CA ASP A 169 -26.83 -23.74 9.92
C ASP A 169 -26.75 -24.33 11.34
N ALA A 170 -25.57 -24.27 11.96
CA ALA A 170 -25.33 -24.76 13.31
C ALA A 170 -25.89 -23.84 14.40
N TYR A 171 -25.71 -22.52 14.27
CA TYR A 171 -25.84 -21.61 15.41
C TYR A 171 -26.90 -20.51 15.28
N ALA A 172 -27.29 -20.09 14.07
CA ALA A 172 -28.12 -18.88 13.88
C ALA A 172 -29.46 -18.95 14.64
N ALA A 173 -30.19 -20.07 14.54
CA ALA A 173 -31.50 -20.20 15.17
C ALA A 173 -31.44 -20.14 16.71
N GLU A 174 -30.42 -20.76 17.29
CA GLU A 174 -30.23 -20.79 18.74
C GLU A 174 -29.69 -19.44 19.24
N LEU A 175 -28.77 -18.82 18.50
CA LEU A 175 -28.25 -17.49 18.80
C LEU A 175 -29.37 -16.44 18.77
N ALA A 176 -30.22 -16.45 17.74
CA ALA A 176 -31.38 -15.56 17.64
C ALA A 176 -32.29 -15.67 18.87
N THR A 177 -32.55 -16.91 19.30
CA THR A 177 -33.38 -17.19 20.47
C THR A 177 -32.77 -16.66 21.76
N ARG A 178 -31.44 -16.85 21.96
CA ARG A 178 -30.74 -16.43 23.18
C ARG A 178 -30.51 -14.92 23.26
N SER A 179 -30.22 -14.31 22.12
CA SER A 179 -29.91 -12.88 22.00
C SER A 179 -31.15 -12.00 21.83
N GLY A 180 -32.32 -12.60 21.54
CA GLY A 180 -33.55 -11.86 21.28
C GLY A 180 -33.57 -11.12 19.95
N LEU A 181 -32.76 -11.59 19.00
CA LEU A 181 -32.62 -11.05 17.64
C LEU A 181 -33.49 -11.84 16.66
N THR A 182 -33.68 -11.32 15.45
CA THR A 182 -34.28 -12.10 14.37
C THR A 182 -33.29 -13.11 13.81
N GLN A 183 -33.81 -14.18 13.24
CA GLN A 183 -32.96 -15.18 12.57
C GLN A 183 -32.12 -14.53 11.46
N GLN A 184 -32.71 -13.63 10.67
CA GLN A 184 -32.00 -12.97 9.56
C GLN A 184 -30.82 -12.12 10.06
N GLU A 185 -31.00 -11.34 11.13
CA GLU A 185 -29.91 -10.56 11.75
C GLU A 185 -28.77 -11.50 12.16
N THR A 186 -29.06 -12.56 12.94
CA THR A 186 -28.01 -13.49 13.38
C THR A 186 -27.34 -14.27 12.25
N GLU A 187 -28.04 -14.55 11.15
CA GLU A 187 -27.43 -15.18 9.97
C GLU A 187 -26.40 -14.24 9.33
N GLU A 188 -26.68 -12.95 9.28
CA GLU A 188 -25.77 -11.93 8.75
C GLU A 188 -24.59 -11.70 9.70
N ASP A 189 -24.86 -11.59 11.00
CA ASP A 189 -23.84 -11.38 12.04
C ASP A 189 -22.84 -12.54 12.11
N ILE A 190 -23.30 -13.80 12.01
CA ILE A 190 -22.42 -14.97 11.93
C ILE A 190 -21.54 -14.92 10.67
N ARG A 191 -22.09 -14.56 9.51
CA ARG A 191 -21.28 -14.44 8.27
C ARG A 191 -20.22 -13.36 8.41
N ASN A 192 -20.60 -12.20 8.94
CA ASN A 192 -19.69 -11.09 9.17
C ASN A 192 -18.59 -11.47 10.18
N ALA A 193 -18.95 -12.19 11.24
CA ALA A 193 -18.00 -12.72 12.21
C ALA A 193 -16.97 -13.68 11.55
N VAL A 194 -17.43 -14.64 10.75
CA VAL A 194 -16.54 -15.58 10.04
C VAL A 194 -15.62 -14.84 9.06
N ARG A 195 -16.14 -13.88 8.29
CA ARG A 195 -15.36 -13.07 7.32
C ARG A 195 -14.34 -12.18 8.02
N GLY A 196 -14.75 -11.48 9.08
CA GLY A 196 -13.86 -10.62 9.85
C GLY A 196 -12.75 -11.41 10.52
N PHE A 197 -13.09 -12.57 11.06
CA PHE A 197 -12.11 -13.49 11.65
C PHE A 197 -11.13 -14.03 10.61
N LYS A 198 -11.62 -14.41 9.41
CA LYS A 198 -10.76 -14.80 8.28
C LYS A 198 -9.73 -13.71 7.96
N SER A 199 -10.14 -12.45 7.85
CA SER A 199 -9.22 -11.34 7.59
C SER A 199 -8.16 -11.18 8.69
N LEU A 200 -8.56 -11.37 9.95
CA LEU A 200 -7.63 -11.35 11.09
C LEU A 200 -6.60 -12.47 11.02
N VAL A 201 -7.01 -13.70 10.71
CA VAL A 201 -6.08 -14.84 10.59
C VAL A 201 -5.12 -14.65 9.42
N ILE A 202 -5.56 -14.06 8.30
CA ILE A 202 -4.67 -13.71 7.18
C ILE A 202 -3.59 -12.72 7.66
N ALA A 203 -3.99 -11.66 8.37
CA ALA A 203 -3.09 -10.66 8.93
C ALA A 203 -2.06 -11.27 9.86
N PHE A 204 -2.55 -12.08 10.79
CA PHE A 204 -1.72 -12.76 11.76
C PHE A 204 -0.71 -13.69 11.06
N GLY A 205 -1.15 -14.46 10.07
CA GLY A 205 -0.27 -15.31 9.25
C GLY A 205 0.81 -14.52 8.49
N GLU A 206 0.53 -13.30 8.03
CA GLU A 206 1.51 -12.41 7.40
C GLU A 206 2.52 -11.85 8.40
N GLN A 207 2.07 -11.44 9.58
CA GLN A 207 2.95 -11.00 10.67
C GLN A 207 3.91 -12.12 11.10
N LEU A 208 3.42 -13.35 11.17
CA LEU A 208 4.28 -14.50 11.43
C LEU A 208 5.26 -14.78 10.29
N GLN A 209 5.17 -14.19 9.11
CA GLN A 209 6.19 -14.37 8.05
C GLN A 209 7.36 -13.37 8.13
N LEU A 210 7.27 -12.37 9.01
CA LEU A 210 8.33 -11.39 9.23
C LEU A 210 9.62 -12.05 9.73
N SER A 211 10.73 -11.30 9.61
CA SER A 211 11.98 -11.72 10.24
C SER A 211 11.87 -11.69 11.76
N GLU A 212 12.67 -12.51 12.44
CA GLU A 212 12.70 -12.56 13.91
C GLU A 212 12.94 -11.17 14.54
N ALA A 213 13.84 -10.37 13.94
CA ALA A 213 14.11 -9.01 14.40
C ALA A 213 12.87 -8.12 14.30
N GLU A 214 12.14 -8.18 13.19
CA GLU A 214 10.90 -7.41 12.99
C GLU A 214 9.78 -7.86 13.92
N ILE A 215 9.66 -9.16 14.21
CA ILE A 215 8.69 -9.68 15.18
C ILE A 215 8.98 -9.10 16.58
N HIS A 216 10.23 -9.17 17.05
CA HIS A 216 10.57 -8.63 18.36
C HIS A 216 10.42 -7.11 18.45
N GLU A 217 10.55 -6.39 17.33
CA GLU A 217 10.31 -4.95 17.27
C GLU A 217 8.82 -4.60 17.31
N GLN A 218 7.96 -5.39 16.65
CA GLN A 218 6.53 -5.06 16.52
C GLN A 218 5.66 -5.55 17.68
N ILE A 219 6.03 -6.62 18.39
CA ILE A 219 5.17 -7.19 19.45
C ILE A 219 5.02 -6.25 20.68
N PRO A 220 6.07 -5.65 21.25
CA PRO A 220 5.93 -4.80 22.42
C PRO A 220 4.90 -3.66 22.29
N PRO A 221 4.87 -2.88 21.19
CA PRO A 221 3.87 -1.84 21.07
C PRO A 221 2.46 -2.40 20.83
N LEU A 222 2.29 -3.54 20.15
CA LEU A 222 0.99 -4.23 20.06
C LEU A 222 0.50 -4.69 21.44
N LEU A 223 1.39 -5.28 22.23
CA LEU A 223 1.08 -5.76 23.58
C LEU A 223 0.76 -4.60 24.53
N ALA A 224 1.40 -3.43 24.37
CA ALA A 224 1.11 -2.24 25.16
C ALA A 224 -0.33 -1.76 24.98
N ILE A 225 -0.82 -1.77 23.73
CA ILE A 225 -2.21 -1.46 23.37
C ILE A 225 -3.15 -2.46 24.05
N TYR A 226 -2.87 -3.75 23.87
CA TYR A 226 -3.71 -4.84 24.38
C TYR A 226 -3.80 -4.86 25.92
N LEU A 227 -2.68 -4.58 26.61
CA LEU A 227 -2.61 -4.55 28.08
C LEU A 227 -2.94 -3.17 28.67
N GLN A 228 -3.20 -2.16 27.83
CA GLN A 228 -3.42 -0.77 28.25
C GLN A 228 -2.30 -0.23 29.16
N CYS A 229 -1.05 -0.49 28.78
CA CYS A 229 0.14 -0.06 29.52
C CYS A 229 1.12 0.68 28.60
N ASP A 230 2.22 1.21 29.15
CA ASP A 230 3.26 1.84 28.34
C ASP A 230 4.14 0.78 27.64
N GLU A 231 4.71 1.16 26.49
CA GLU A 231 5.53 0.26 25.66
C GLU A 231 6.73 -0.33 26.41
N ALA A 232 7.35 0.41 27.34
CA ALA A 232 8.49 -0.10 28.08
C ALA A 232 8.08 -1.20 29.08
N THR A 233 6.91 -1.03 29.70
CA THR A 233 6.28 -2.06 30.55
C THR A 233 5.92 -3.29 29.70
N ALA A 234 5.25 -3.11 28.57
CA ALA A 234 4.90 -4.21 27.66
C ALA A 234 6.13 -4.95 27.13
N ALA A 235 7.20 -4.24 26.75
CA ALA A 235 8.46 -4.83 26.32
C ALA A 235 9.09 -5.69 27.43
N THR A 236 8.98 -5.25 28.69
CA THR A 236 9.47 -6.02 29.85
C THR A 236 8.67 -7.32 30.02
N TYR A 237 7.34 -7.25 29.91
CA TYR A 237 6.48 -8.42 30.00
C TYR A 237 6.72 -9.39 28.85
N TYR A 238 6.81 -8.89 27.62
CA TYR A 238 7.11 -9.69 26.43
C TYR A 238 8.45 -10.42 26.54
N GLN A 239 9.53 -9.69 26.86
CA GLN A 239 10.86 -10.28 27.01
C GLN A 239 10.84 -11.42 28.04
N ARG A 240 10.17 -11.20 29.17
CA ARG A 240 10.07 -12.22 30.22
C ARG A 240 9.17 -13.38 29.82
N GLY A 241 8.04 -13.12 29.17
CA GLY A 241 7.12 -14.13 28.66
C GLY A 241 7.79 -15.05 27.64
N ILE A 242 8.59 -14.49 26.71
CA ILE A 242 9.39 -15.27 25.76
C ILE A 242 10.40 -16.18 26.48
N GLU A 243 11.08 -15.69 27.52
CA GLU A 243 11.99 -16.53 28.31
C GLU A 243 11.27 -17.68 29.01
N LEU A 244 10.09 -17.42 29.59
CA LEU A 244 9.30 -18.41 30.32
C LEU A 244 8.65 -19.45 29.41
N THR A 245 8.43 -19.11 28.15
CA THR A 245 7.75 -19.97 27.15
C THR A 245 8.71 -20.71 26.22
N ALA A 246 10.03 -20.56 26.41
CA ALA A 246 11.04 -21.14 25.52
C ALA A 246 11.01 -22.67 25.42
N ASP A 247 10.39 -23.35 26.39
CA ASP A 247 10.25 -24.80 26.46
C ASP A 247 8.78 -25.26 26.35
N VAL A 248 7.91 -24.49 25.68
CA VAL A 248 6.47 -24.78 25.61
C VAL A 248 6.11 -26.05 24.81
N MET A 249 6.95 -26.48 23.86
CA MET A 249 6.59 -27.56 22.92
C MET A 249 6.23 -28.90 23.58
N PRO A 250 7.00 -29.45 24.55
CA PRO A 250 6.62 -30.68 25.25
C PRO A 250 5.27 -30.57 25.95
N GLU A 251 4.88 -29.37 26.39
CA GLU A 251 3.57 -29.16 26.98
C GLU A 251 2.46 -29.16 25.92
N LEU A 252 2.67 -28.50 24.77
CA LEU A 252 1.70 -28.55 23.67
C LEU A 252 1.49 -29.99 23.17
N GLU A 253 2.57 -30.76 22.98
CA GLU A 253 2.50 -32.19 22.65
C GLU A 253 1.70 -32.99 23.70
N ARG A 254 1.88 -32.67 24.99
CA ARG A 254 1.12 -33.28 26.08
C ARG A 254 -0.38 -32.96 25.97
N ILE A 255 -0.73 -31.71 25.63
CA ILE A 255 -2.12 -31.28 25.44
C ILE A 255 -2.73 -31.97 24.21
N CYS A 256 -2.02 -32.06 23.08
CA CYS A 256 -2.48 -32.81 21.91
C CYS A 256 -2.84 -34.25 22.30
N GLY A 257 -1.96 -34.91 23.06
CA GLY A 257 -2.18 -36.28 23.51
C GLY A 257 -3.41 -36.44 24.40
N LEU A 258 -3.75 -35.42 25.20
CA LEU A 258 -5.00 -35.42 25.99
C LEU A 258 -6.22 -35.25 25.09
N ILE A 259 -6.18 -34.32 24.14
CA ILE A 259 -7.28 -34.07 23.20
C ILE A 259 -7.52 -35.29 22.29
N GLN A 260 -6.47 -35.97 21.85
CA GLN A 260 -6.58 -37.22 21.09
C GLN A 260 -7.31 -38.33 21.84
N LEU A 261 -7.27 -38.35 23.18
CA LEU A 261 -8.04 -39.32 23.98
C LEU A 261 -9.54 -39.06 23.92
N GLU A 262 -9.94 -37.78 23.87
CA GLU A 262 -11.33 -37.36 23.69
C GLU A 262 -11.79 -37.51 22.23
N MET A 263 -10.85 -37.43 21.28
CA MET A 263 -11.07 -37.55 19.85
C MET A 263 -10.32 -38.75 19.22
N PRO A 264 -10.62 -40.01 19.61
CA PRO A 264 -9.83 -41.18 19.18
C PRO A 264 -9.93 -41.52 17.69
N ASN A 265 -10.84 -40.87 16.95
CA ASN A 265 -11.00 -40.99 15.51
C ASN A 265 -10.77 -39.66 14.80
N ALA A 266 -10.06 -38.71 15.43
CA ALA A 266 -9.63 -37.48 14.77
C ALA A 266 -8.83 -37.87 13.52
N GLN A 267 -9.33 -37.45 12.37
CA GLN A 267 -8.70 -37.57 11.06
C GLN A 267 -8.87 -36.22 10.37
N GLU A 268 -8.00 -35.91 9.43
CA GLU A 268 -8.02 -34.64 8.70
C GLU A 268 -9.35 -34.34 7.97
N GLY A 269 -10.23 -35.33 7.83
CA GLY A 269 -11.42 -35.26 6.97
C GLY A 269 -11.13 -35.84 5.59
N GLU A 270 -12.13 -35.95 4.72
CA GLU A 270 -11.87 -36.34 3.32
C GLU A 270 -11.01 -35.25 2.67
N ASP A 271 -9.80 -35.63 2.25
CA ASP A 271 -8.86 -34.77 1.53
C ASP A 271 -9.56 -34.15 0.32
N THR A 272 -10.02 -32.91 0.45
CA THR A 272 -10.22 -32.05 -0.71
C THR A 272 -8.97 -31.22 -0.89
N TRP A 273 -7.87 -31.88 -1.30
CA TRP A 273 -6.89 -31.31 -2.24
C TRP A 273 -5.85 -32.34 -2.73
N GLU A 274 -6.21 -33.10 -3.78
CA GLU A 274 -5.31 -33.23 -4.95
C GLU A 274 -5.64 -32.07 -5.89
N GLY A 275 -5.02 -30.93 -5.64
CA GLY A 275 -4.76 -29.96 -6.68
C GLY A 275 -3.25 -29.84 -6.78
N GLU A 276 -2.62 -30.48 -7.75
CA GLU A 276 -1.47 -29.77 -8.31
C GLU A 276 -2.11 -28.56 -8.97
N TYR A 277 -1.73 -27.34 -8.58
CA TYR A 277 -1.84 -26.22 -9.50
C TYR A 277 -1.00 -26.62 -10.72
N GLU A 278 -1.60 -27.36 -11.66
CA GLU A 278 -1.21 -27.24 -13.04
C GLU A 278 -1.50 -25.78 -13.38
N GLY A 279 -0.46 -24.96 -13.28
CA GLY A 279 -0.44 -23.64 -13.85
C GLY A 279 -0.77 -23.82 -15.32
N GLU A 280 -2.04 -23.66 -15.66
CA GLU A 280 -2.42 -23.20 -16.97
C GLU A 280 -1.61 -21.93 -17.16
N GLY A 281 -0.67 -21.99 -18.11
CA GLY A 281 0.23 -20.91 -18.44
C GLY A 281 -0.56 -19.75 -19.03
N GLU A 282 -1.24 -19.00 -18.17
CA GLU A 282 -1.34 -17.57 -18.32
C GLU A 282 0.03 -17.04 -17.94
N GLY A 283 0.63 -16.25 -18.83
CA GLY A 283 2.01 -15.78 -18.68
C GLY A 283 2.26 -15.24 -17.28
N GLU A 284 3.49 -15.39 -16.79
CA GLU A 284 3.89 -14.90 -15.46
C GLU A 284 3.20 -13.56 -15.16
N PRO A 285 2.40 -13.46 -14.08
CA PRO A 285 1.67 -12.25 -13.78
C PRO A 285 2.70 -11.12 -13.68
N GLU A 286 2.51 -10.11 -14.52
CA GLU A 286 3.37 -8.93 -14.52
C GLU A 286 3.29 -8.32 -13.11
N VAL A 287 4.41 -8.32 -12.37
CA VAL A 287 4.44 -7.84 -10.99
C VAL A 287 4.24 -6.32 -11.00
N LYS A 288 2.99 -5.89 -10.86
CA LYS A 288 2.63 -4.47 -10.70
C LYS A 288 3.14 -3.96 -9.35
N VAL A 289 3.64 -2.73 -9.34
CA VAL A 289 4.00 -2.01 -8.10
C VAL A 289 2.75 -1.66 -7.31
N VAL A 290 1.70 -1.18 -7.98
CA VAL A 290 0.40 -0.86 -7.36
C VAL A 290 -0.73 -0.91 -8.39
N ASP A 291 -1.88 -1.42 -8.00
CA ASP A 291 -3.12 -1.33 -8.77
C ASP A 291 -4.18 -0.59 -7.92
N PHE A 292 -4.46 0.67 -8.26
CA PHE A 292 -5.40 1.48 -7.48
C PHE A 292 -6.85 1.07 -7.67
N CYS A 293 -7.20 0.48 -8.81
CA CYS A 293 -8.52 -0.10 -8.99
C CYS A 293 -8.73 -1.29 -8.05
N GLU A 294 -7.76 -2.19 -8.00
CA GLU A 294 -7.76 -3.30 -7.04
C GLU A 294 -7.76 -2.79 -5.60
N ALA A 295 -6.95 -1.76 -5.28
CA ALA A 295 -6.90 -1.20 -3.93
C ALA A 295 -8.24 -0.59 -3.50
N PHE A 296 -8.90 0.22 -4.34
CA PHE A 296 -10.23 0.73 -4.04
C PHE A 296 -11.26 -0.41 -3.93
N GLN A 297 -11.20 -1.42 -4.80
CA GLN A 297 -12.08 -2.60 -4.70
C GLN A 297 -11.91 -3.32 -3.37
N GLN A 298 -10.68 -3.56 -2.94
CA GLN A 298 -10.35 -4.22 -1.67
C GLN A 298 -10.84 -3.44 -0.44
N VAL A 299 -10.94 -2.12 -0.53
CA VAL A 299 -11.52 -1.28 0.52
C VAL A 299 -13.04 -1.31 0.43
N TYR A 300 -13.58 -1.10 -0.77
CA TYR A 300 -15.02 -1.04 -1.02
C TYR A 300 -15.71 -2.35 -0.64
N GLU A 301 -15.18 -3.51 -1.05
CA GLU A 301 -15.77 -4.81 -0.77
C GLU A 301 -15.37 -5.39 0.59
N ASN A 302 -14.59 -4.65 1.39
CA ASN A 302 -14.08 -5.17 2.64
C ASN A 302 -15.25 -5.50 3.59
N PRO A 303 -15.42 -6.76 4.03
CA PRO A 303 -16.55 -7.15 4.88
C PRO A 303 -16.61 -6.36 6.20
N LEU A 304 -15.47 -5.96 6.74
CA LEU A 304 -15.36 -5.21 7.99
C LEU A 304 -15.87 -3.76 7.83
N LEU A 305 -15.66 -3.19 6.64
CA LEU A 305 -16.15 -1.86 6.31
C LEU A 305 -17.63 -1.91 5.89
N GLN A 306 -18.06 -3.00 5.25
CA GLN A 306 -19.45 -3.21 4.87
C GLN A 306 -20.38 -3.48 6.06
N SER A 307 -19.84 -4.02 7.16
CA SER A 307 -20.58 -4.20 8.42
C SER A 307 -20.68 -2.94 9.28
N LEU A 308 -20.18 -1.79 8.81
CA LEU A 308 -20.31 -0.53 9.55
C LEU A 308 -21.76 -0.04 9.56
N ASP A 309 -22.11 0.73 10.60
CA ASP A 309 -23.43 1.36 10.73
C ASP A 309 -23.84 2.09 9.43
N PRO A 310 -25.15 2.21 9.13
CA PRO A 310 -25.64 2.86 7.91
C PRO A 310 -25.13 4.31 7.69
N GLU A 311 -24.75 5.00 8.76
CA GLU A 311 -24.15 6.34 8.71
C GLU A 311 -22.75 6.31 8.06
N PHE A 312 -22.00 5.22 8.22
CA PHE A 312 -20.67 4.99 7.63
C PHE A 312 -20.72 4.25 6.29
N ALA A 313 -21.79 3.51 5.99
CA ALA A 313 -22.00 2.93 4.66
C ALA A 313 -21.95 4.00 3.55
N ALA A 314 -22.43 5.21 3.86
CA ALA A 314 -22.32 6.36 2.95
C ALA A 314 -20.87 6.79 2.68
N PHE A 315 -19.96 6.61 3.65
CA PHE A 315 -18.54 6.89 3.47
C PHE A 315 -17.85 5.79 2.64
N VAL A 316 -18.16 4.52 2.91
CA VAL A 316 -17.63 3.40 2.11
C VAL A 316 -18.07 3.52 0.65
N GLU A 317 -19.29 4.00 0.40
CA GLU A 317 -19.77 4.27 -0.96
C GLU A 317 -18.97 5.36 -1.69
N LEU A 318 -18.36 6.32 -0.98
CA LEU A 318 -17.46 7.30 -1.60
C LEU A 318 -16.17 6.65 -2.13
N LEU A 319 -15.80 5.47 -1.62
CA LEU A 319 -14.65 4.67 -2.05
C LEU A 319 -15.01 3.67 -3.16
N ASN A 320 -16.21 3.75 -3.73
CA ASN A 320 -16.57 2.92 -4.88
C ASN A 320 -15.62 3.22 -6.06
N PRO A 321 -14.84 2.23 -6.55
CA PRO A 321 -13.83 2.46 -7.57
C PRO A 321 -14.38 3.03 -8.88
N ALA A 322 -15.65 2.82 -9.19
CA ALA A 322 -16.25 3.35 -10.41
C ALA A 322 -16.63 4.84 -10.33
N THR A 323 -16.77 5.40 -9.12
CA THR A 323 -17.32 6.74 -8.90
C THR A 323 -16.54 7.59 -7.90
N ALA A 324 -15.49 7.06 -7.27
CA ALA A 324 -14.68 7.79 -6.30
C ALA A 324 -14.08 9.07 -6.91
N ASP A 325 -14.33 10.19 -6.25
CA ASP A 325 -13.82 11.54 -6.54
C ASP A 325 -13.72 12.28 -5.18
N LEU A 326 -12.64 11.98 -4.45
CA LEU A 326 -12.47 12.24 -3.03
C LEU A 326 -11.59 13.47 -2.76
N ASN A 327 -10.62 13.71 -3.62
CA ASN A 327 -9.52 14.68 -3.44
C ASN A 327 -9.91 16.14 -3.79
N GLY A 328 -11.17 16.51 -3.58
CA GLY A 328 -11.68 17.88 -3.73
C GLY A 328 -11.96 18.56 -2.40
N ASP A 329 -12.89 19.52 -2.42
CA ASP A 329 -13.38 20.16 -1.20
C ASP A 329 -14.22 19.17 -0.38
N PHE A 330 -13.93 19.10 0.92
CA PHE A 330 -14.67 18.28 1.86
C PHE A 330 -15.07 19.06 3.13
N TYR A 331 -16.17 18.61 3.72
CA TYR A 331 -16.69 19.10 4.99
C TYR A 331 -17.28 17.95 5.80
N VAL A 332 -16.89 17.86 7.07
CA VAL A 332 -17.40 16.90 8.05
C VAL A 332 -17.96 17.67 9.23
N ASP A 333 -19.20 17.37 9.60
CA ASP A 333 -19.86 17.90 10.81
C ASP A 333 -20.67 16.80 11.48
N THR A 334 -20.38 16.52 12.75
CA THR A 334 -21.12 15.52 13.55
C THR A 334 -21.99 16.12 14.66
N SER A 335 -22.13 17.45 14.72
CA SER A 335 -22.88 18.16 15.76
C SER A 335 -24.38 17.85 15.79
N SER A 336 -24.97 17.49 14.65
CA SER A 336 -26.41 17.23 14.48
C SER A 336 -26.70 15.84 13.89
N GLY A 337 -25.74 14.92 13.99
CA GLY A 337 -25.66 13.66 13.23
C GLY A 337 -24.51 13.69 12.23
N MET A 338 -24.09 12.54 11.72
CA MET A 338 -22.96 12.47 10.77
C MET A 338 -23.33 13.09 9.42
N SER A 339 -22.66 14.19 9.07
CA SER A 339 -22.72 14.81 7.76
C SER A 339 -21.32 14.82 7.16
N ILE A 340 -21.11 14.01 6.13
CA ILE A 340 -19.89 14.00 5.32
C ILE A 340 -20.27 14.52 3.94
N MET A 341 -19.65 15.62 3.53
CA MET A 341 -19.78 16.18 2.19
C MET A 341 -18.41 16.12 1.53
N VAL A 342 -18.32 15.40 0.43
CA VAL A 342 -17.14 15.36 -0.45
C VAL A 342 -17.62 15.75 -1.83
N THR A 343 -17.05 16.82 -2.37
CA THR A 343 -17.50 17.39 -3.64
C THR A 343 -16.67 16.89 -4.83
N GLY A 344 -15.48 16.35 -4.54
CA GLY A 344 -14.52 15.98 -5.56
C GLY A 344 -13.92 17.16 -6.30
N ASN A 345 -12.92 16.89 -7.14
CA ASN A 345 -12.34 17.88 -8.05
C ASN A 345 -12.88 17.71 -9.49
N GLY A 346 -13.72 16.70 -9.73
CA GLY A 346 -14.32 16.40 -11.02
C GLY A 346 -13.49 15.45 -11.89
N MET A 347 -12.40 14.89 -11.37
CA MET A 347 -11.64 13.77 -11.92
C MET A 347 -11.80 12.56 -11.00
N LEU A 348 -12.01 11.37 -11.59
CA LEU A 348 -12.18 10.17 -10.77
C LEU A 348 -10.82 9.68 -10.25
N ASP A 349 -10.74 9.28 -8.98
CA ASP A 349 -9.46 8.97 -8.34
C ASP A 349 -8.82 7.67 -8.85
N SER A 350 -9.55 6.56 -8.75
CA SER A 350 -9.04 5.19 -8.82
C SER A 350 -8.27 4.89 -10.11
N ALA A 351 -8.93 5.05 -11.26
CA ALA A 351 -8.40 4.74 -12.58
C ALA A 351 -7.76 5.93 -13.29
N ASN A 352 -7.97 7.17 -12.80
CA ASN A 352 -7.51 8.37 -13.50
C ASN A 352 -6.44 9.11 -12.69
N GLU A 353 -6.75 9.84 -11.62
CA GLU A 353 -5.71 10.61 -10.91
C GLU A 353 -4.64 9.71 -10.26
N LEU A 354 -5.07 8.75 -9.44
CA LEU A 354 -4.17 7.74 -8.88
C LEU A 354 -3.77 6.71 -9.93
N GLY A 355 -4.63 6.46 -10.92
CA GLY A 355 -4.32 5.63 -12.09
C GLY A 355 -3.12 6.15 -12.89
N LEU A 356 -2.96 7.47 -13.02
CA LEU A 356 -1.83 8.13 -13.67
C LEU A 356 -0.51 7.78 -12.97
N LEU A 357 -0.48 7.91 -11.65
CA LEU A 357 0.65 7.50 -10.80
C LEU A 357 0.91 5.99 -10.93
N GLY A 358 -0.13 5.16 -10.79
CA GLY A 358 0.00 3.70 -10.88
C GLY A 358 0.54 3.26 -12.23
N HIS A 359 0.11 3.91 -13.31
CA HIS A 359 0.58 3.61 -14.66
C HIS A 359 2.05 3.93 -14.84
N LEU A 360 2.55 5.07 -14.32
CA LEU A 360 3.98 5.37 -14.34
C LEU A 360 4.79 4.35 -13.51
N LEU A 361 4.29 3.95 -12.34
CA LEU A 361 4.98 3.01 -11.45
C LEU A 361 5.09 1.59 -12.04
N ASN A 362 4.05 1.14 -12.75
CA ASN A 362 3.94 -0.23 -13.24
C ASN A 362 4.69 -0.53 -14.55
N HIS A 363 5.12 0.48 -15.31
CA HIS A 363 5.75 0.27 -16.62
C HIS A 363 7.26 0.57 -16.56
N PRO A 364 8.13 -0.45 -16.41
CA PRO A 364 9.57 -0.30 -16.18
C PRO A 364 10.39 0.02 -17.44
N GLU A 365 9.81 -0.17 -18.63
CA GLU A 365 10.50 0.14 -19.88
C GLU A 365 10.78 1.65 -19.93
N PRO A 366 12.06 2.05 -20.08
CA PRO A 366 12.38 3.46 -20.10
C PRO A 366 11.68 4.15 -21.27
N PHE A 367 11.34 5.43 -21.08
CA PHE A 367 10.99 6.39 -22.14
C PHE A 367 12.15 6.58 -23.14
N HIS A 368 12.57 5.53 -23.82
CA HIS A 368 13.72 5.56 -24.72
C HIS A 368 13.31 5.66 -26.19
N SER A 369 12.10 6.16 -26.49
CA SER A 369 11.71 6.48 -27.88
C SER A 369 10.63 7.56 -28.05
N GLY A 370 10.36 8.41 -27.04
CA GLY A 370 9.30 9.43 -27.16
C GLY A 370 7.90 8.85 -27.30
N ILE A 371 7.63 7.73 -26.63
CA ILE A 371 6.29 7.21 -26.41
C ILE A 371 6.08 7.30 -24.90
N ARG A 372 5.34 8.33 -24.50
CA ARG A 372 5.21 8.86 -23.13
C ARG A 372 6.40 9.74 -22.72
N SER A 373 6.15 11.00 -22.33
CA SER A 373 7.14 11.95 -21.79
C SER A 373 6.56 12.71 -20.60
N THR A 374 6.39 12.09 -19.45
CA THR A 374 6.22 12.81 -18.20
C THR A 374 7.38 13.73 -17.81
N VAL A 375 7.04 14.85 -17.17
CA VAL A 375 7.96 15.76 -16.48
C VAL A 375 8.78 15.05 -15.39
N ILE A 376 8.19 14.02 -14.76
CA ILE A 376 8.81 13.19 -13.71
C ILE A 376 9.06 11.78 -14.22
N GLY A 377 10.28 11.27 -14.02
CA GLY A 377 10.62 9.89 -14.38
C GLY A 377 10.08 8.85 -13.39
N ARG A 378 9.93 7.60 -13.83
CA ARG A 378 9.48 6.48 -12.98
C ARG A 378 10.31 6.30 -11.72
N ASP A 379 11.64 6.41 -11.79
CA ASP A 379 12.52 6.19 -10.62
C ASP A 379 12.27 7.22 -9.51
N GLU A 380 11.99 8.47 -9.89
CA GLU A 380 11.62 9.53 -8.96
C GLU A 380 10.25 9.25 -8.35
N ALA A 381 9.26 8.86 -9.16
CA ALA A 381 7.94 8.49 -8.68
C ALA A 381 7.97 7.25 -7.75
N LEU A 382 8.77 6.23 -8.08
CA LEU A 382 8.94 5.03 -7.26
C LEU A 382 9.64 5.34 -5.94
N THR A 383 10.64 6.23 -5.96
CA THR A 383 11.32 6.69 -4.74
C THR A 383 10.34 7.45 -3.83
N ALA A 384 9.52 8.35 -4.39
CA ALA A 384 8.48 9.05 -3.66
C ALA A 384 7.45 8.07 -3.06
N TRP A 385 6.95 7.14 -3.87
CA TRP A 385 5.99 6.11 -3.45
C TRP A 385 6.49 5.28 -2.27
N LEU A 386 7.70 4.73 -2.37
CA LEU A 386 8.29 3.91 -1.30
C LEU A 386 8.57 4.74 -0.04
N ALA A 387 9.03 5.98 -0.19
CA ALA A 387 9.25 6.88 0.94
C ALA A 387 7.95 7.21 1.67
N ASN A 388 6.87 7.50 0.91
CA ASN A 388 5.56 7.84 1.45
C ASN A 388 4.88 6.65 2.10
N LEU A 389 4.95 5.44 1.53
CA LEU A 389 4.47 4.22 2.20
C LEU A 389 5.19 3.98 3.54
N ALA A 390 6.51 4.13 3.55
CA ALA A 390 7.29 3.97 4.78
C ALA A 390 6.97 5.05 5.82
N GLN A 391 6.74 6.30 5.39
CA GLN A 391 6.32 7.38 6.27
C GLN A 391 4.91 7.17 6.82
N LEU A 392 3.96 6.79 5.96
CA LEU A 392 2.59 6.47 6.36
C LEU A 392 2.56 5.35 7.41
N ASN A 393 3.35 4.28 7.23
CA ASN A 393 3.45 3.21 8.23
C ASN A 393 3.98 3.73 9.57
N ARG A 394 4.95 4.67 9.56
CA ARG A 394 5.43 5.32 10.80
C ARG A 394 4.35 6.18 11.45
N ASP A 395 3.56 6.89 10.65
CA ASP A 395 2.51 7.78 11.16
C ASP A 395 1.29 7.00 11.69
N ILE A 396 0.94 5.87 11.06
CA ILE A 396 -0.05 4.93 11.61
C ILE A 396 0.48 4.31 12.91
N GLY A 397 1.74 3.91 12.91
CA GLY A 397 2.39 3.32 14.07
C GLY A 397 2.17 1.80 14.16
N PRO A 398 2.07 1.23 15.38
CA PRO A 398 2.07 -0.23 15.60
C PRO A 398 0.96 -0.99 14.86
N MET A 399 -0.15 -0.31 14.58
CA MET A 399 -1.29 -0.87 13.86
C MET A 399 -1.09 -0.91 12.34
N ALA A 400 0.02 -0.43 11.80
CA ALA A 400 0.23 -0.38 10.35
C ALA A 400 0.18 -1.77 9.71
N SER A 401 0.82 -2.79 10.30
CA SER A 401 0.80 -4.15 9.74
C SER A 401 -0.60 -4.79 9.84
N VAL A 402 -1.32 -4.51 10.92
CA VAL A 402 -2.71 -4.94 11.11
C VAL A 402 -3.61 -4.31 10.04
N LEU A 403 -3.51 -2.99 9.85
CA LEU A 403 -4.31 -2.26 8.87
C LEU A 403 -4.04 -2.73 7.43
N ALA A 404 -2.76 -2.96 7.11
CA ALA A 404 -2.31 -3.50 5.82
C ALA A 404 -2.95 -4.84 5.46
N SER A 405 -3.38 -5.57 6.48
CA SER A 405 -3.90 -6.93 6.32
C SER A 405 -5.41 -7.00 6.46
N ALA A 406 -5.97 -6.26 7.42
CA ALA A 406 -7.41 -6.17 7.65
C ALA A 406 -8.11 -5.42 6.52
N VAL A 407 -7.48 -4.37 5.99
CA VAL A 407 -7.99 -3.57 4.86
C VAL A 407 -6.88 -3.32 3.83
N PRO A 408 -6.47 -4.34 3.04
CA PRO A 408 -5.24 -4.29 2.24
C PRO A 408 -5.13 -3.16 1.22
N GLY A 409 -6.27 -2.69 0.71
CA GLY A 409 -6.30 -1.57 -0.22
C GLY A 409 -6.10 -0.20 0.45
N LEU A 410 -6.43 -0.05 1.73
CA LEU A 410 -6.56 1.27 2.35
C LEU A 410 -5.23 2.01 2.42
N GLN A 411 -4.16 1.34 2.84
CA GLN A 411 -2.84 1.97 2.90
C GLN A 411 -2.34 2.42 1.53
N LYS A 412 -2.61 1.63 0.49
CA LYS A 412 -2.25 2.00 -0.89
C LYS A 412 -3.01 3.25 -1.32
N VAL A 413 -4.31 3.31 -1.07
CA VAL A 413 -5.15 4.50 -1.37
C VAL A 413 -4.65 5.74 -0.64
N LEU A 414 -4.43 5.65 0.67
CA LEU A 414 -3.94 6.77 1.49
C LEU A 414 -2.55 7.24 1.02
N ALA A 415 -1.62 6.32 0.76
CA ALA A 415 -0.29 6.65 0.25
C ALA A 415 -0.34 7.26 -1.16
N GLY A 416 -1.30 6.87 -1.99
CA GLY A 416 -1.55 7.48 -3.29
C GLY A 416 -1.91 8.95 -3.16
N PHE A 417 -2.90 9.26 -2.32
CA PHE A 417 -3.31 10.65 -2.05
C PHE A 417 -2.19 11.49 -1.41
N LEU A 418 -1.42 10.93 -0.48
CA LEU A 418 -0.27 11.61 0.11
C LEU A 418 0.84 11.88 -0.93
N THR A 419 0.99 11.00 -1.91
CA THR A 419 1.91 11.18 -3.05
C THR A 419 1.46 12.28 -4.01
N LEU A 420 0.16 12.42 -4.30
CA LEU A 420 -0.35 13.60 -5.05
C LEU A 420 -0.13 14.87 -4.24
N GLY A 421 -0.57 14.84 -2.98
CA GLY A 421 -0.08 15.70 -1.92
C GLY A 421 -0.61 17.13 -1.93
N ASP A 422 -1.70 17.45 -2.63
CA ASP A 422 -2.29 18.79 -2.69
C ASP A 422 -3.28 19.12 -1.57
N GLY A 423 -3.63 20.40 -1.47
CA GLY A 423 -4.61 20.89 -0.51
C GLY A 423 -4.13 20.99 0.93
N GLU A 424 -5.08 21.30 1.82
CA GLU A 424 -4.90 21.57 3.24
C GLU A 424 -6.18 21.28 4.01
N PHE A 425 -6.12 21.29 5.34
CA PHE A 425 -7.28 21.06 6.19
C PHE A 425 -7.29 21.97 7.41
N SER A 426 -8.47 22.11 8.00
CA SER A 426 -8.69 22.78 9.27
C SER A 426 -9.66 21.96 10.13
N VAL A 427 -9.28 21.72 11.37
CA VAL A 427 -10.13 21.12 12.39
C VAL A 427 -10.59 22.22 13.33
N THR A 428 -11.88 22.52 13.31
CA THR A 428 -12.50 23.49 14.23
C THR A 428 -12.90 22.84 15.54
N SER A 429 -13.25 21.55 15.50
CA SER A 429 -13.60 20.75 16.67
C SER A 429 -13.29 19.28 16.38
N ALA A 430 -12.75 18.56 17.36
CA ALA A 430 -12.55 17.12 17.34
C ALA A 430 -12.47 16.60 18.78
N PRO A 431 -12.81 15.33 19.04
CA PRO A 431 -12.64 14.70 20.34
C PRO A 431 -11.21 14.85 20.86
N THR A 432 -11.08 15.21 22.14
CA THR A 432 -9.79 15.19 22.86
C THR A 432 -9.95 14.42 24.18
N PRO A 433 -8.86 14.00 24.83
CA PRO A 433 -8.95 13.38 26.15
C PRO A 433 -9.69 14.24 27.20
N GLU A 434 -9.65 15.56 27.07
CA GLU A 434 -10.34 16.50 27.96
C GLU A 434 -11.80 16.76 27.59
N ASP A 435 -12.17 16.58 26.31
CA ASP A 435 -13.54 16.75 25.79
C ASP A 435 -13.85 15.65 24.75
N PRO A 436 -14.07 14.40 25.20
CA PRO A 436 -14.24 13.25 24.31
C PRO A 436 -15.55 13.31 23.52
N ASP A 437 -16.54 14.05 24.01
CA ASP A 437 -17.85 14.20 23.38
C ASP A 437 -17.89 15.38 22.36
N ALA A 438 -16.77 16.06 22.12
CA ALA A 438 -16.71 17.17 21.18
C ALA A 438 -17.10 16.72 19.76
N PRO A 439 -17.98 17.47 19.05
CA PRO A 439 -18.31 17.13 17.68
C PRO A 439 -17.07 17.25 16.78
N ILE A 440 -17.00 16.43 15.75
CA ILE A 440 -16.01 16.56 14.70
C ILE A 440 -16.53 17.61 13.73
N ILE A 441 -15.76 18.68 13.56
CA ILE A 441 -16.00 19.73 12.58
C ILE A 441 -14.68 19.98 11.87
N ALA A 442 -14.56 19.45 10.66
CA ALA A 442 -13.37 19.57 9.83
C ALA A 442 -13.75 19.96 8.41
N SER A 443 -12.89 20.74 7.78
CA SER A 443 -13.02 21.12 6.38
C SER A 443 -11.64 21.17 5.74
N GLY A 444 -11.59 20.94 4.45
CA GLY A 444 -10.34 21.05 3.71
C GLY A 444 -10.56 20.83 2.23
N SER A 445 -9.44 20.67 1.55
CA SER A 445 -9.38 20.41 0.11
C SER A 445 -8.21 19.48 -0.21
N GLY A 446 -8.23 18.90 -1.41
CA GLY A 446 -7.09 18.18 -1.97
C GLY A 446 -6.79 16.84 -1.31
N SER A 447 -5.86 16.11 -1.93
CA SER A 447 -5.48 14.76 -1.55
C SER A 447 -4.82 14.68 -0.18
N PHE A 448 -3.85 15.58 0.10
CA PHE A 448 -3.19 15.63 1.41
C PHE A 448 -4.16 16.10 2.49
N GLY A 449 -4.95 17.15 2.21
CA GLY A 449 -5.90 17.70 3.17
C GLY A 449 -6.92 16.65 3.63
N LEU A 450 -7.42 15.83 2.71
CA LEU A 450 -8.33 14.73 3.02
C LEU A 450 -7.69 13.72 4.00
N VAL A 451 -6.50 13.20 3.67
CA VAL A 451 -5.82 12.19 4.50
C VAL A 451 -5.42 12.78 5.86
N ALA A 452 -4.90 14.00 5.89
CA ALA A 452 -4.50 14.66 7.13
C ALA A 452 -5.70 14.96 8.04
N ALA A 453 -6.85 15.36 7.48
CA ALA A 453 -8.08 15.51 8.25
C ALA A 453 -8.59 14.18 8.81
N LEU A 454 -8.48 13.09 8.03
CA LEU A 454 -8.81 11.74 8.50
C LEU A 454 -7.97 11.36 9.74
N PHE A 455 -6.65 11.56 9.67
CA PHE A 455 -5.77 11.28 10.82
C PHE A 455 -6.10 12.16 12.03
N ALA A 456 -6.27 13.46 11.82
CA ALA A 456 -6.49 14.41 12.91
C ALA A 456 -7.85 14.25 13.60
N THR A 457 -8.87 13.78 12.89
CA THR A 457 -10.24 13.67 13.43
C THR A 457 -10.53 12.31 14.04
N LEU A 458 -9.87 11.25 13.58
CA LEU A 458 -10.10 9.89 14.06
C LEU A 458 -9.19 9.46 15.19
N ASP A 459 -8.06 10.15 15.40
CA ASP A 459 -7.07 9.80 16.43
C ASP A 459 -7.68 9.59 17.82
N GLY A 460 -8.45 10.57 18.31
CA GLY A 460 -9.09 10.49 19.62
C GLY A 460 -10.09 9.34 19.73
N MET A 461 -10.77 9.01 18.62
CA MET A 461 -11.74 7.90 18.57
C MET A 461 -11.02 6.55 18.59
N ILE A 462 -9.94 6.42 17.82
CA ILE A 462 -9.09 5.24 17.82
C ILE A 462 -8.44 5.07 19.19
N ALA A 463 -7.98 6.15 19.82
CA ALA A 463 -7.40 6.12 21.16
C ALA A 463 -8.41 5.67 22.23
N GLU A 464 -9.67 6.10 22.14
CA GLU A 464 -10.73 5.66 23.05
C GLU A 464 -11.02 4.16 22.90
N GLU A 465 -11.10 3.67 21.66
CA GLU A 465 -11.46 2.27 21.39
C GLU A 465 -10.30 1.27 21.55
N LEU A 466 -9.07 1.69 21.24
CA LEU A 466 -7.89 0.82 21.25
C LEU A 466 -6.97 1.05 22.43
N GLY A 467 -7.14 2.14 23.18
CA GLY A 467 -6.18 2.59 24.19
C GLY A 467 -5.00 3.39 23.64
N SER A 468 -4.83 3.45 22.31
CA SER A 468 -3.86 4.34 21.63
C SER A 468 -4.33 4.75 20.24
N GLY A 469 -4.10 6.01 19.87
CA GLY A 469 -4.39 6.55 18.53
C GLY A 469 -3.27 6.29 17.52
N PHE A 470 -3.21 7.12 16.49
CA PHE A 470 -2.10 7.11 15.54
C PHE A 470 -0.79 7.54 16.21
N ALA A 471 0.35 7.01 15.75
CA ALA A 471 1.64 7.47 16.23
C ALA A 471 1.90 8.94 15.88
N ASN A 472 1.35 9.41 14.75
CA ASN A 472 1.34 10.81 14.36
C ASN A 472 -0.03 11.21 13.78
N PRO A 473 -0.93 11.78 14.60
CA PRO A 473 -2.24 12.21 14.11
C PRO A 473 -2.24 13.57 13.40
N ASN A 474 -1.16 14.35 13.52
CA ASN A 474 -1.05 15.68 12.94
C ASN A 474 -0.06 15.67 11.76
N LEU A 475 -0.47 15.01 10.68
CA LEU A 475 0.36 14.87 9.48
C LEU A 475 0.80 16.24 8.96
N ARG A 476 2.07 16.31 8.51
CA ARG A 476 2.64 17.49 7.87
C ARG A 476 3.03 17.16 6.46
N LYS A 477 2.67 18.04 5.52
CA LYS A 477 2.95 17.83 4.10
C LYS A 477 4.44 17.73 3.82
N GLU A 478 5.26 18.42 4.61
CA GLU A 478 6.72 18.40 4.50
C GLU A 478 7.37 17.04 4.83
N ASP A 479 6.66 16.14 5.52
CA ASP A 479 7.15 14.80 5.83
C ASP A 479 6.97 13.83 4.64
N TYR A 480 6.23 14.25 3.61
CA TYR A 480 5.89 13.46 2.43
C TYR A 480 6.53 14.04 1.16
N VAL A 481 6.82 13.15 0.20
CA VAL A 481 7.32 13.51 -1.13
C VAL A 481 6.13 13.61 -2.09
N THR A 482 5.76 14.84 -2.45
CA THR A 482 4.60 15.11 -3.31
C THR A 482 4.98 15.23 -4.79
N LEU A 483 4.13 14.71 -5.68
CA LEU A 483 4.31 14.74 -7.14
C LEU A 483 3.30 15.68 -7.79
N ALA A 484 3.54 16.98 -7.63
CA ALA A 484 2.67 18.05 -8.15
C ALA A 484 2.31 17.92 -9.66
N PRO A 485 3.17 17.41 -10.56
CA PRO A 485 2.82 17.26 -11.98
C PRO A 485 1.60 16.38 -12.26
N PHE A 486 1.17 15.51 -11.33
CA PHE A 486 -0.03 14.68 -11.49
C PHE A 486 -1.32 15.34 -11.00
N LEU A 487 -1.26 16.57 -10.50
CA LEU A 487 -2.44 17.30 -10.05
C LEU A 487 -3.29 17.78 -11.24
N PRO A 488 -4.61 17.98 -11.08
CA PRO A 488 -5.51 18.37 -12.16
C PRO A 488 -5.05 19.57 -12.99
N ASP A 489 -4.63 20.65 -12.32
CA ASP A 489 -4.20 21.90 -12.97
C ASP A 489 -2.73 21.87 -13.45
N SER A 490 -2.05 20.74 -13.25
CA SER A 490 -0.68 20.55 -13.73
C SER A 490 -0.66 19.83 -15.06
N ASP A 491 0.50 19.85 -15.70
CA ASP A 491 0.74 19.30 -17.03
C ASP A 491 1.79 18.19 -16.86
N ALA A 492 1.31 16.95 -16.74
CA ALA A 492 2.16 15.82 -16.36
C ALA A 492 3.19 15.49 -17.43
N ASP A 493 2.91 15.77 -18.70
CA ASP A 493 3.76 15.45 -19.84
C ASP A 493 4.34 16.65 -20.60
N GLY A 494 3.97 17.86 -20.19
CA GLY A 494 4.53 19.13 -20.62
C GLY A 494 4.12 19.58 -22.02
N ASP A 495 2.97 19.12 -22.52
CA ASP A 495 2.43 19.48 -23.84
C ASP A 495 1.65 20.80 -23.88
N GLY A 496 1.48 21.44 -22.72
CA GLY A 496 0.77 22.70 -22.55
C GLY A 496 -0.71 22.55 -22.20
N PHE A 497 -1.23 21.33 -22.08
CA PHE A 497 -2.57 21.05 -21.58
C PHE A 497 -2.49 20.53 -20.13
N SER A 498 -3.43 20.96 -19.29
CA SER A 498 -3.50 20.41 -17.95
C SER A 498 -4.09 18.99 -17.99
N ASN A 499 -3.73 18.16 -17.01
CA ASN A 499 -4.32 16.84 -16.79
C ASN A 499 -5.86 16.93 -16.77
N LYS A 500 -6.42 18.02 -16.25
CA LYS A 500 -7.87 18.27 -16.25
C LYS A 500 -8.42 18.56 -17.64
N ASP A 501 -7.74 19.36 -18.44
CA ASP A 501 -8.14 19.65 -19.83
C ASP A 501 -8.15 18.36 -20.66
N GLU A 502 -7.12 17.53 -20.50
CA GLU A 502 -7.03 16.23 -21.15
C GLU A 502 -8.10 15.26 -20.65
N TYR A 503 -8.36 15.21 -19.33
CA TYR A 503 -9.43 14.38 -18.76
C TYR A 503 -10.83 14.79 -19.25
N ASP A 504 -11.05 16.07 -19.52
CA ASP A 504 -12.30 16.58 -20.07
C ASP A 504 -12.43 16.35 -21.57
N TYR A 505 -11.31 16.19 -22.27
CA TYR A 505 -11.28 15.94 -23.71
C TYR A 505 -11.30 14.45 -24.07
N PHE A 506 -10.43 13.64 -23.45
CA PHE A 506 -10.23 12.22 -23.75
C PHE A 506 -11.17 11.31 -22.96
N THR A 507 -11.24 10.03 -23.36
CA THR A 507 -12.10 9.05 -22.68
C THR A 507 -11.49 8.69 -21.31
N PRO A 508 -12.21 8.90 -20.19
CA PRO A 508 -11.72 8.48 -18.88
C PRO A 508 -11.45 6.98 -18.80
N ASP A 509 -10.44 6.62 -18.02
CA ASP A 509 -10.15 5.26 -17.60
C ASP A 509 -11.20 4.79 -16.58
N ILE A 510 -11.49 3.48 -16.60
CA ILE A 510 -12.46 2.83 -15.71
C ILE A 510 -11.85 1.54 -15.14
N CYS A 511 -12.19 1.19 -13.90
CA CYS A 511 -11.66 0.00 -13.23
C CYS A 511 -12.23 -1.33 -13.76
N ASP A 512 -13.43 -1.31 -14.37
CA ASP A 512 -14.11 -2.52 -14.86
C ASP A 512 -14.06 -2.69 -16.38
N GLY A 513 -13.84 -3.94 -16.81
CA GLY A 513 -13.93 -4.37 -18.20
C GLY A 513 -15.36 -4.47 -18.77
N ASP A 514 -16.41 -4.19 -17.97
CA ASP A 514 -17.80 -4.22 -18.42
C ASP A 514 -18.26 -2.86 -18.98
N GLY A 515 -18.03 -2.70 -20.28
CA GLY A 515 -19.13 -2.35 -21.19
C GLY A 515 -20.00 -1.13 -20.88
N THR A 516 -19.44 0.08 -20.77
CA THR A 516 -19.89 1.28 -21.53
C THR A 516 -18.99 2.47 -21.22
N LYS A 517 -17.97 2.68 -22.07
CA LYS A 517 -17.13 3.90 -22.01
C LYS A 517 -18.01 5.13 -22.26
N ARG A 518 -18.12 6.05 -21.30
CA ARG A 518 -18.70 7.38 -21.54
C ARG A 518 -17.65 8.22 -22.27
N HIS A 519 -17.70 8.16 -23.60
CA HIS A 519 -16.79 8.91 -24.46
C HIS A 519 -16.96 10.42 -24.25
N LYS A 520 -15.86 11.10 -23.93
CA LYS A 520 -15.71 12.54 -24.11
C LYS A 520 -14.93 12.74 -25.43
N GLY A 521 -15.32 13.69 -26.26
CA GLY A 521 -14.59 14.05 -27.48
C GLY A 521 -14.92 13.28 -28.79
N ASN A 522 -14.23 13.68 -29.87
CA ASN A 522 -14.40 13.17 -31.25
C ASN A 522 -13.44 12.02 -31.61
N ASP A 523 -12.46 11.71 -30.76
CA ASP A 523 -11.56 10.55 -30.91
C ASP A 523 -11.95 9.45 -29.92
N LEU A 524 -12.43 8.33 -30.45
CA LEU A 524 -12.98 7.22 -29.68
C LEU A 524 -11.90 6.26 -29.13
N THR A 525 -10.61 6.54 -29.37
CA THR A 525 -9.54 5.54 -29.17
C THR A 525 -8.48 5.90 -28.13
N ALA A 526 -8.32 7.16 -27.75
CA ALA A 526 -7.33 7.58 -26.74
C ALA A 526 -7.94 7.64 -25.33
N LEU A 527 -7.28 6.96 -24.38
CA LEU A 527 -7.57 7.00 -22.95
C LEU A 527 -6.88 8.20 -22.30
N TYR A 528 -7.49 8.79 -21.29
CA TYR A 528 -6.92 9.92 -20.54
C TYR A 528 -5.50 9.62 -20.01
N THR A 529 -5.28 8.51 -19.31
CA THR A 529 -3.95 8.17 -18.77
C THR A 529 -2.88 8.00 -19.86
N ALA A 530 -3.29 7.66 -21.08
CA ALA A 530 -2.39 7.57 -22.23
C ALA A 530 -2.09 8.93 -22.86
N ALA A 531 -3.02 9.88 -22.75
CA ALA A 531 -2.85 11.28 -23.15
C ALA A 531 -1.93 11.99 -22.16
N ALA A 532 -2.33 12.04 -20.88
CA ALA A 532 -1.64 12.78 -19.80
C ALA A 532 -0.25 12.29 -19.41
N LEU A 533 0.28 11.30 -20.11
CA LEU A 533 1.66 10.84 -19.94
C LEU A 533 2.45 10.95 -21.24
N ASN A 534 1.87 11.48 -22.30
CA ASN A 534 2.38 11.45 -23.65
C ASN A 534 2.04 12.73 -24.41
N TYR A 535 3.01 13.64 -24.39
CA TYR A 535 2.91 14.98 -24.99
C TYR A 535 2.50 15.05 -26.48
N ARG A 536 2.52 13.90 -27.16
CA ARG A 536 2.08 13.76 -28.55
C ARG A 536 0.58 13.51 -28.69
N VAL A 537 -0.13 13.29 -27.60
CA VAL A 537 -1.55 12.95 -27.57
C VAL A 537 -2.27 14.02 -26.76
N CYS A 538 -2.50 15.16 -27.39
CA CYS A 538 -3.14 16.30 -26.74
C CYS A 538 -4.37 16.79 -27.53
N PRO A 539 -5.29 17.57 -26.91
CA PRO A 539 -6.55 17.98 -27.52
C PRO A 539 -6.44 18.69 -28.87
N ASP A 540 -5.49 19.61 -29.02
CA ASP A 540 -5.31 20.47 -30.20
C ASP A 540 -3.83 20.59 -30.63
N CYS A 541 -3.03 19.54 -30.45
CA CYS A 541 -1.65 19.52 -30.93
C CYS A 541 -1.67 19.66 -32.45
N ASP A 542 -1.15 20.73 -33.04
CA ASP A 542 -0.91 20.76 -34.49
C ASP A 542 0.47 20.16 -34.74
N TRP A 543 0.55 18.91 -35.24
CA TRP A 543 1.81 18.20 -35.57
C TRP A 543 2.52 18.78 -36.82
N TYR A 544 2.75 20.10 -36.83
CA TYR A 544 3.48 20.79 -37.88
C TYR A 544 4.94 20.99 -37.48
N CYS A 545 5.83 20.19 -38.08
CA CYS A 545 7.26 20.43 -37.96
C CYS A 545 7.64 21.71 -38.71
N SER A 546 7.77 22.81 -37.97
CA SER A 546 8.16 24.08 -38.55
C SER A 546 9.57 24.02 -39.13
N ASP A 547 9.72 24.61 -40.31
CA ASP A 547 11.01 24.66 -40.99
C ASP A 547 11.89 25.75 -40.37
N CYS A 548 13.13 25.40 -40.06
CA CYS A 548 14.05 26.31 -39.41
C CYS A 548 14.85 27.19 -40.37
N THR A 549 15.05 28.44 -39.95
CA THR A 549 16.00 29.35 -40.59
C THR A 549 17.40 29.13 -39.98
N ASN A 550 18.33 28.56 -40.76
CA ASN A 550 19.73 28.28 -40.38
C ASN A 550 19.93 27.37 -39.14
N PRO A 551 19.60 26.07 -39.21
CA PRO A 551 19.84 25.16 -38.08
C PRO A 551 21.34 24.93 -37.84
N HIS A 552 21.83 25.14 -36.61
CA HIS A 552 23.23 24.91 -36.24
C HIS A 552 23.40 24.66 -34.74
N GLY A 553 24.43 23.89 -34.37
CA GLY A 553 24.96 23.94 -33.01
C GLY A 553 26.03 25.03 -32.88
N GLY A 554 26.49 25.29 -31.66
CA GLY A 554 27.60 26.22 -31.42
C GLY A 554 27.25 27.34 -30.44
N LEU A 555 27.59 28.58 -30.79
CA LEU A 555 27.54 29.73 -29.90
C LEU A 555 26.32 30.60 -30.19
N TYR A 556 25.61 31.00 -29.13
CA TYR A 556 24.45 31.89 -29.16
C TYR A 556 24.61 33.04 -28.17
N GLU A 557 24.05 34.21 -28.48
CA GLU A 557 23.86 35.29 -27.51
C GLU A 557 22.65 35.01 -26.61
N ALA A 558 22.74 35.38 -25.33
CA ALA A 558 21.59 35.35 -24.45
C ALA A 558 20.44 36.22 -25.02
N GLY A 559 19.24 35.67 -25.09
CA GLY A 559 18.06 36.26 -25.72
C GLY A 559 17.84 35.89 -27.19
N GLU A 560 18.78 35.19 -27.85
CA GLU A 560 18.55 34.63 -29.19
C GLU A 560 17.67 33.37 -29.15
N ASP A 561 17.10 32.99 -30.30
CA ASP A 561 16.47 31.68 -30.49
C ASP A 561 17.49 30.70 -31.09
N ALA A 562 17.57 29.48 -30.56
CA ALA A 562 18.28 28.39 -31.23
C ALA A 562 17.34 27.64 -32.17
N CYS A 563 17.88 27.18 -33.30
CA CYS A 563 17.30 26.03 -33.99
C CYS A 563 18.35 24.96 -34.28
N LEU A 564 18.00 23.73 -33.91
CA LEU A 564 18.76 22.51 -34.10
C LEU A 564 18.03 21.61 -35.10
N ARG A 565 18.78 20.84 -35.90
CA ARG A 565 18.20 19.95 -36.90
C ARG A 565 18.96 18.64 -36.97
N VAL A 566 18.23 17.54 -37.01
CA VAL A 566 18.79 16.23 -37.33
C VAL A 566 19.18 16.23 -38.82
N PRO A 567 20.46 16.02 -39.16
CA PRO A 567 20.91 16.06 -40.55
C PRO A 567 20.42 14.81 -41.31
N GLY A 568 19.64 15.01 -42.36
CA GLY A 568 19.17 13.89 -43.19
C GLY A 568 17.89 14.19 -43.96
N ALA A 569 17.44 13.16 -44.68
CA ALA A 569 16.09 13.08 -45.23
C ALA A 569 15.41 11.87 -44.59
N PHE A 570 14.19 12.06 -44.11
CA PHE A 570 13.46 11.08 -43.32
C PHE A 570 12.15 10.71 -44.03
N ALA A 571 11.67 9.49 -43.81
CA ALA A 571 10.37 9.08 -44.32
C ALA A 571 9.26 9.88 -43.64
N GLU A 572 8.15 10.09 -44.35
CA GLU A 572 6.95 10.69 -43.76
C GLU A 572 6.48 9.83 -42.56
N GLY A 573 6.20 10.48 -41.43
CA GLY A 573 5.84 9.80 -40.17
C GLY A 573 7.02 9.22 -39.38
N THR A 574 8.27 9.58 -39.70
CA THR A 574 9.43 9.23 -38.85
C THR A 574 9.29 9.92 -37.49
N PRO A 575 9.35 9.21 -36.35
CA PRO A 575 9.31 9.83 -35.04
C PRO A 575 10.66 10.48 -34.71
N PHE A 576 10.63 11.62 -34.02
CA PHE A 576 11.81 12.28 -33.44
C PHE A 576 11.51 12.62 -31.98
N ASP A 577 12.53 12.73 -31.15
CA ASP A 577 12.36 13.01 -29.73
C ASP A 577 13.59 13.75 -29.19
N TRP A 578 13.43 15.02 -28.87
CA TRP A 578 14.49 15.89 -28.40
C TRP A 578 14.53 15.98 -26.87
N ALA A 579 15.71 15.75 -26.31
CA ALA A 579 16.01 15.88 -24.89
C ALA A 579 17.30 16.68 -24.67
N LYS A 580 17.50 17.19 -23.44
CA LYS A 580 18.80 17.74 -23.02
C LYS A 580 19.54 16.72 -22.16
N ALA A 581 20.76 16.39 -22.57
CA ALA A 581 21.59 15.40 -21.88
C ALA A 581 21.80 15.79 -20.41
N GLY A 582 21.39 14.90 -19.50
CA GLY A 582 21.48 15.10 -18.05
C GLY A 582 20.41 16.01 -17.44
N SER A 583 19.44 16.48 -18.23
CA SER A 583 18.29 17.27 -17.75
C SER A 583 16.93 16.66 -18.10
N GLY A 584 16.89 15.63 -18.95
CA GLY A 584 15.64 14.94 -19.32
C GLY A 584 14.97 15.52 -20.57
N PRO A 585 13.67 15.22 -20.77
CA PRO A 585 12.90 15.75 -21.88
C PRO A 585 12.74 17.27 -21.81
N LEU A 586 12.33 17.88 -22.92
CA LEU A 586 12.16 19.32 -23.05
C LEU A 586 10.68 19.68 -22.92
N PHE A 587 10.35 20.62 -22.02
CA PHE A 587 8.96 20.97 -21.71
C PHE A 587 8.70 22.47 -21.74
N GLY A 588 7.45 22.83 -22.07
CA GLY A 588 6.91 24.19 -22.02
C GLY A 588 7.11 25.02 -23.29
N ASP A 589 6.37 26.13 -23.37
CA ASP A 589 6.14 26.99 -24.55
C ASP A 589 7.39 27.50 -25.27
N ARG A 590 8.56 27.40 -24.63
CA ARG A 590 9.82 27.86 -25.21
C ARG A 590 10.47 26.82 -26.12
N TYR A 591 10.01 25.57 -26.14
CA TYR A 591 10.51 24.53 -27.03
C TYR A 591 9.45 24.22 -28.08
N GLU A 592 9.83 24.25 -29.36
CA GLU A 592 8.95 23.92 -30.48
C GLU A 592 9.61 22.83 -31.33
N GLY A 593 8.84 21.85 -31.79
CA GLY A 593 9.35 20.73 -32.58
C GLY A 593 10.17 19.72 -31.77
N VAL A 594 9.81 19.51 -30.50
CA VAL A 594 10.43 18.49 -29.65
C VAL A 594 10.27 17.07 -30.23
N ASP A 595 9.22 16.84 -31.00
CA ASP A 595 8.94 15.60 -31.75
C ASP A 595 9.31 15.66 -33.24
N CYS A 596 10.03 16.70 -33.65
CA CYS A 596 10.34 16.97 -35.03
C CYS A 596 11.83 16.80 -35.37
N TYR A 597 12.12 16.68 -36.67
CA TYR A 597 13.50 16.70 -37.16
C TYR A 597 14.21 18.04 -36.89
N ASN A 598 13.47 19.09 -36.51
CA ASN A 598 13.97 20.39 -36.07
C ASN A 598 13.48 20.68 -34.65
N LEU A 599 14.36 21.14 -33.77
CA LEU A 599 14.02 21.70 -32.46
C LEU A 599 14.31 23.19 -32.45
N ARG A 600 13.35 24.00 -32.01
CA ARG A 600 13.53 25.42 -31.76
C ARG A 600 13.45 25.71 -30.27
N ILE A 601 14.35 26.56 -29.78
CA ILE A 601 14.44 26.97 -28.39
C ILE A 601 14.36 28.49 -28.34
N TYR A 602 13.29 29.02 -27.78
CA TYR A 602 13.04 30.46 -27.68
C TYR A 602 13.79 31.08 -26.50
N ASN A 603 14.28 32.30 -26.73
CA ASN A 603 14.82 33.19 -25.70
C ASN A 603 15.89 32.51 -24.81
N LEU A 604 17.03 32.14 -25.40
CA LEU A 604 18.11 31.42 -24.75
C LEU A 604 18.71 32.17 -23.54
N THR A 605 19.08 31.40 -22.52
CA THR A 605 19.76 31.83 -21.30
C THR A 605 21.05 31.02 -21.12
N GLU A 606 21.96 31.48 -20.25
CA GLU A 606 23.21 30.74 -19.99
C GLU A 606 22.95 29.29 -19.51
N ALA A 607 21.85 29.08 -18.79
CA ALA A 607 21.41 27.76 -18.30
C ALA A 607 21.06 26.79 -19.43
N ASP A 608 20.74 27.28 -20.63
CA ASP A 608 20.42 26.44 -21.80
C ASP A 608 21.67 25.84 -22.47
N SER A 609 22.87 26.30 -22.09
CA SER A 609 24.11 25.67 -22.53
C SER A 609 24.13 24.18 -22.19
N GLY A 610 24.48 23.34 -23.17
CA GLY A 610 24.44 21.89 -22.99
C GLY A 610 24.47 21.11 -24.30
N THR A 611 24.39 19.78 -24.16
CA THR A 611 24.20 18.87 -25.29
C THR A 611 22.73 18.51 -25.39
N TYR A 612 22.15 18.72 -26.57
CA TYR A 612 20.81 18.30 -26.95
C TYR A 612 20.92 17.02 -27.77
N VAL A 613 20.06 16.07 -27.47
CA VAL A 613 20.03 14.72 -28.04
C VAL A 613 18.69 14.54 -28.72
N CYS A 614 18.68 14.13 -29.98
CA CYS A 614 17.48 13.71 -30.68
C CYS A 614 17.54 12.20 -30.91
N THR A 615 16.57 11.46 -30.39
CA THR A 615 16.35 10.05 -30.75
C THR A 615 15.34 10.01 -31.89
N TYR A 616 15.60 9.27 -32.96
CA TYR A 616 14.71 9.26 -34.12
C TYR A 616 14.63 7.91 -34.83
N GLY A 617 13.51 7.72 -35.53
CA GLY A 617 13.22 6.49 -36.25
C GLY A 617 12.85 5.32 -35.32
N ASN A 618 12.27 4.27 -35.91
CA ASN A 618 11.82 3.09 -35.17
C ASN A 618 12.97 2.25 -34.60
N GLU A 619 14.21 2.45 -35.10
CA GLU A 619 15.42 1.79 -34.62
C GLU A 619 16.16 2.61 -33.54
N ALA A 620 15.59 3.75 -33.11
CA ALA A 620 16.11 4.64 -32.06
C ALA A 620 17.55 5.14 -32.32
N ASP A 621 17.83 5.60 -33.54
CA ASP A 621 19.08 6.30 -33.86
C ASP A 621 19.22 7.59 -33.02
N THR A 622 20.44 8.00 -32.71
CA THR A 622 20.69 9.20 -31.88
C THR A 622 21.53 10.25 -32.60
N TYR A 623 21.08 11.51 -32.54
CA TYR A 623 21.82 12.68 -32.98
C TYR A 623 22.14 13.58 -31.78
N ASN A 624 23.39 14.05 -31.68
CA ASN A 624 23.86 14.89 -30.58
C ASN A 624 24.38 16.22 -31.12
N VAL A 625 23.93 17.33 -30.53
CA VAL A 625 24.36 18.69 -30.87
C VAL A 625 24.56 19.53 -29.62
N ARG A 626 25.63 20.31 -29.57
CA ARG A 626 25.95 21.16 -28.42
C ARG A 626 25.68 22.62 -28.72
N ILE A 627 25.08 23.33 -27.76
CA ILE A 627 24.98 24.79 -27.76
C ILE A 627 25.70 25.39 -26.54
N THR A 628 26.13 26.63 -26.67
CA THR A 628 26.75 27.43 -25.62
C THR A 628 26.22 28.85 -25.74
N VAL A 629 25.56 29.32 -24.69
CA VAL A 629 24.91 30.62 -24.62
C VAL A 629 25.75 31.54 -23.72
N ALA A 630 26.00 32.77 -24.16
CA ALA A 630 26.75 33.76 -23.38
C ALA A 630 26.16 35.17 -23.53
N GLU A 631 26.29 36.02 -22.50
CA GLU A 631 25.82 37.43 -22.54
C GLU A 631 26.51 38.30 -23.61
N SER A 632 27.68 37.89 -24.11
CA SER A 632 28.35 38.55 -25.23
C SER A 632 29.21 37.55 -26.00
N LEU A 633 29.02 37.44 -27.31
CA LEU A 633 29.88 36.60 -28.13
C LEU A 633 31.28 37.24 -28.27
N PRO A 634 32.37 36.47 -28.13
CA PRO A 634 33.70 36.99 -28.40
C PRO A 634 33.79 37.34 -29.89
N VAL A 635 33.77 38.63 -30.22
CA VAL A 635 34.03 39.14 -31.58
C VAL A 635 35.34 38.53 -32.06
N ALA A 636 35.29 37.75 -33.14
CA ALA A 636 36.47 37.19 -33.78
C ALA A 636 37.40 38.31 -34.23
N SER A 637 38.28 38.76 -33.33
CA SER A 637 39.23 39.82 -33.62
C SER A 637 40.24 39.28 -34.64
N ARG A 638 40.54 40.09 -35.66
CA ARG A 638 41.48 39.82 -36.76
C ARG A 638 42.95 39.63 -36.33
N THR A 639 43.20 39.21 -35.08
CA THR A 639 44.53 38.95 -34.52
C THR A 639 44.97 37.49 -34.67
N GLY A 640 44.03 36.56 -34.95
CA GLY A 640 44.34 35.13 -35.15
C GLY A 640 45.09 34.79 -36.44
N GLN A 641 45.01 35.62 -37.49
CA GLN A 641 45.73 35.37 -38.75
C GLN A 641 47.23 35.71 -38.67
N ALA A 642 47.66 36.54 -37.71
CA ALA A 642 49.08 36.85 -37.51
C ALA A 642 49.84 35.71 -36.81
N TRP A 643 49.17 34.95 -35.94
CA TRP A 643 49.77 33.82 -35.22
C TRP A 643 49.98 32.58 -36.11
N LEU A 644 49.08 32.33 -37.06
CA LEU A 644 49.25 31.27 -38.06
C LEU A 644 50.41 31.54 -39.03
N LEU A 645 50.62 32.80 -39.43
CA LEU A 645 51.79 33.18 -40.26
C LEU A 645 53.11 33.11 -39.48
N PHE A 646 53.11 33.42 -38.17
CA PHE A 646 54.31 33.31 -37.34
C PHE A 646 54.69 31.84 -37.07
N ALA A 647 53.71 30.97 -36.83
CA ALA A 647 53.94 29.53 -36.65
C ALA A 647 54.48 28.85 -37.92
N VAL A 648 54.00 29.25 -39.11
CA VAL A 648 54.51 28.74 -40.39
C VAL A 648 55.94 29.22 -40.68
N LEU A 649 56.30 30.47 -40.31
CA LEU A 649 57.68 30.97 -40.46
C LEU A 649 58.69 30.34 -39.48
N VAL A 650 58.25 30.02 -38.26
CA VAL A 650 59.09 29.34 -37.25
C VAL A 650 59.26 27.85 -37.59
N ALA A 651 58.26 27.21 -38.18
CA ALA A 651 58.36 25.83 -38.68
C ALA A 651 59.27 25.70 -39.91
N ALA A 652 59.27 26.69 -40.83
CA ALA A 652 60.14 26.69 -42.00
C ALA A 652 61.63 26.92 -41.66
N THR A 653 61.93 27.70 -40.62
CA THR A 653 63.31 27.98 -40.18
C THR A 653 63.92 26.84 -39.34
N THR A 654 63.10 26.06 -38.63
CA THR A 654 63.55 24.87 -37.88
C THR A 654 63.77 23.64 -38.77
N PHE A 655 63.10 23.54 -39.92
CA PHE A 655 63.33 22.45 -40.89
C PHE A 655 64.59 22.67 -41.76
N ALA A 656 64.97 23.91 -42.04
CA ALA A 656 66.19 24.23 -42.80
C ALA A 656 67.51 24.05 -42.01
N LEU A 657 67.44 23.99 -40.67
CA LEU A 657 68.63 23.85 -39.80
C LEU A 657 68.91 22.40 -39.33
N ARG A 658 68.06 21.43 -39.67
CA ARG A 658 68.25 20.00 -39.32
C ARG A 658 68.77 19.11 -40.46
N VAL A 659 69.01 19.66 -41.66
CA VAL A 659 69.63 18.92 -42.79
C VAL A 659 70.96 19.57 -43.21
N ARG A 660 71.97 19.50 -42.34
CA ARG A 660 73.39 19.59 -42.75
C ARG A 660 74.21 18.54 -41.99
N LYS A 661 74.41 17.38 -42.63
CA LYS A 661 75.54 16.49 -42.31
C LYS A 661 76.83 17.16 -42.81
N PRO A 662 77.90 17.25 -42.01
CA PRO A 662 79.23 17.57 -42.54
C PRO A 662 79.79 16.35 -43.30
N ALA A 663 80.16 16.59 -44.56
CA ALA A 663 80.93 15.66 -45.37
C ALA A 663 82.37 15.55 -44.86
N LYS A 664 82.95 14.35 -45.02
CA LYS A 664 84.38 14.06 -44.85
C LYS A 664 85.24 15.04 -45.67
N LEU A 665 86.26 15.62 -45.05
CA LEU A 665 87.45 16.08 -45.75
C LEU A 665 88.37 14.87 -45.95
N ASN A 666 88.68 14.56 -47.21
CA ASN A 666 89.88 13.85 -47.59
C ASN A 666 91.10 14.73 -47.27
N GLN A 667 92.13 14.14 -46.70
CA GLN A 667 93.51 14.54 -46.97
C GLN A 667 94.34 13.28 -47.17
N ASP A 668 95.19 13.38 -48.18
CA ASP A 668 96.30 12.49 -48.51
C ASP A 668 97.20 12.15 -47.31
#